data_AF-A0A3D5TAZ7-F1
#
_entry.id   AF-A0A3D5TAZ7-F1
#
_cell.length_a   1.000
_cell.length_b   1.000
_cell.length_c   1.000
_cell.angle_alpha   90.00
_cell.angle_beta   90.00
_cell.angle_gamma   90.00
#
_symmetry.space_group_name_H-M   'P 1'
#
loop_
_entity.id
_entity.type
_entity.pdbx_description
1 polymer ?
#
loop_
_entity_poly.entity_id
_entity_poly.type
_entity_poly.pdbx_seq_one_letter_code
_entity_poly.pdbx_strand_id
1 'polypeptide(L)'
;MEKNKVLIKIITLLLSLFVLTGCGRKEVTFDTTKEVTTAYTSEKLDVSDLPPITGMCGDEQYVYIAASPLRTDEKQKIYPEIYRIDKNNEVKQLSLPFEKEGTVYALSNISSSNEKSTFALLWRYQDQDGTAAYQIMICDEEGNVDQTISLQEISEELEAGVFGLQAFDGGFYIAGANSVLSIDQNGKKKEDVCQGMILGFTGTENGIACLRLSESGMSVYDLNEKKIIYLLEDREENGDMRALPSDHTLLLCANKLWHVENGTAALVFALGDIGMNSEMVQTVCELPDGTLLLAARDGIDMNANQWIYICRVAGKNENTEGLKKTELVLGGGSISRECKLAVAAYNMQQDTVQITIKEYGTDEAGVKQLSMALTDGEIDLLFSSHLQDMEQYQGSLEDLSGVYENIAMTKPVREALTEAGSRYVIPGFRMRTFYKRGDNGKLYLYGGKEEVCDSFLYADVKGILDEENKKVDTNLLKEYIKTVEEMPEAEENTSLPELLKSDKPICGVTEISEPNDYMGIYLMGEQAVDYTGFEQKSSGQYVNEIVPMGVYGIVHGSKQEEECADFLYYLTGEEYQIKNTYPDYFPVNEKAQQRIWDIVSATKETTLSDGTQVNPYRCEVAYNDYEVVVEALDQEQLHSIKAWLDMPCVLYPQKKKYVELIEEEVIKYLEKQQSLSDTLEYVDKRVSIVLAE
;
A
#
# COMPACT_ATOMS: atom_id res chain seq x y z
N MET A 1 16.09 -66.13 25.50
CA MET A 1 16.97 -65.03 25.03
C MET A 1 17.11 -64.98 23.50
N GLU A 2 16.14 -65.53 22.74
CA GLU A 2 16.14 -65.49 21.26
C GLU A 2 14.99 -64.66 20.67
N LYS A 3 13.88 -64.44 21.40
CA LYS A 3 12.77 -63.59 20.93
C LYS A 3 13.13 -62.10 20.82
N ASN A 4 14.06 -61.59 21.65
CA ASN A 4 14.51 -60.19 21.58
C ASN A 4 15.51 -59.91 20.45
N LYS A 5 16.20 -60.92 19.90
CA LYS A 5 17.14 -60.71 18.78
C LYS A 5 16.42 -60.58 17.43
N VAL A 6 15.25 -61.20 17.28
CA VAL A 6 14.42 -61.08 16.07
C VAL A 6 13.67 -59.74 16.06
N LEU A 7 13.15 -59.29 17.21
CA LEU A 7 12.47 -57.99 17.32
C LEU A 7 13.44 -56.81 17.06
N ILE A 8 14.66 -56.88 17.59
CA ILE A 8 15.69 -55.85 17.34
C ILE A 8 16.13 -55.85 15.87
N LYS A 9 16.29 -57.02 15.23
CA LYS A 9 16.60 -57.08 13.79
C LYS A 9 15.48 -56.55 12.90
N ILE A 10 14.21 -56.78 13.24
CA ILE A 10 13.07 -56.23 12.51
C ILE A 10 12.98 -54.72 12.70
N ILE A 11 13.22 -54.21 13.91
CA ILE A 11 13.23 -52.76 14.19
C ILE A 11 14.41 -52.06 13.50
N THR A 12 15.61 -52.65 13.46
CA THR A 12 16.74 -52.07 12.73
C THR A 12 16.56 -52.14 11.21
N LEU A 13 15.88 -53.17 10.68
CA LEU A 13 15.53 -53.25 9.25
C LEU A 13 14.42 -52.24 8.89
N LEU A 14 13.42 -52.03 9.76
CA LEU A 14 12.40 -50.98 9.63
C LEU A 14 13.04 -49.57 9.70
N LEU A 15 14.01 -49.34 10.60
CA LEU A 15 14.71 -48.06 10.71
C LEU A 15 15.56 -47.73 9.48
N SER A 16 16.18 -48.73 8.83
CA SER A 16 16.84 -48.53 7.53
C SER A 16 15.84 -48.36 6.37
N LEU A 17 14.60 -48.84 6.50
CA LEU A 17 13.53 -48.60 5.52
C LEU A 17 12.89 -47.20 5.70
N PHE A 18 12.84 -46.67 6.93
CA PHE A 18 12.41 -45.29 7.20
C PHE A 18 13.47 -44.23 6.86
N VAL A 19 14.74 -44.61 6.72
CA VAL A 19 15.81 -43.71 6.24
C VAL A 19 15.99 -43.80 4.70
N LEU A 20 15.26 -44.68 4.01
CA LEU A 20 15.32 -44.83 2.55
C LEU A 20 14.02 -44.45 1.81
N THR A 21 13.12 -43.72 2.46
CA THR A 21 12.06 -42.92 1.79
C THR A 21 12.26 -41.43 2.01
N GLY A 22 13.52 -40.98 2.11
CA GLY A 22 13.89 -39.58 1.89
C GLY A 22 13.74 -39.23 0.41
N CYS A 23 12.52 -39.28 -0.12
CA CYS A 23 12.23 -38.89 -1.48
C CYS A 23 12.21 -37.35 -1.58
N GLY A 24 13.36 -36.77 -1.88
CA GLY A 24 13.48 -35.67 -2.83
C GLY A 24 13.06 -34.26 -2.43
N ARG A 25 12.58 -34.00 -1.20
CA ARG A 25 12.24 -32.63 -0.78
C ARG A 25 13.50 -31.82 -0.50
N LYS A 26 13.68 -30.70 -1.19
CA LYS A 26 14.77 -29.74 -0.94
C LYS A 26 14.18 -28.47 -0.33
N GLU A 27 14.78 -27.99 0.75
CA GLU A 27 14.56 -26.62 1.21
C GLU A 27 15.27 -25.68 0.25
N VAL A 28 14.60 -24.60 -0.15
CA VAL A 28 15.18 -23.60 -1.06
C VAL A 28 15.94 -22.58 -0.24
N THR A 29 17.22 -22.46 -0.51
CA THR A 29 18.03 -21.35 0.00
C THR A 29 18.13 -20.26 -1.07
N PHE A 30 17.78 -19.03 -0.71
CA PHE A 30 17.99 -17.87 -1.55
C PHE A 30 19.44 -17.40 -1.46
N ASP A 31 20.18 -17.52 -2.56
CA ASP A 31 21.57 -17.11 -2.63
C ASP A 31 21.64 -15.62 -2.99
N THR A 32 21.75 -14.76 -1.99
CA THR A 32 21.91 -13.30 -2.17
C THR A 32 23.34 -12.89 -2.54
N THR A 33 24.29 -13.83 -2.56
CA THR A 33 25.71 -13.56 -2.84
C THR A 33 26.09 -13.77 -4.31
N LYS A 34 25.24 -14.47 -5.07
CA LYS A 34 25.37 -14.59 -6.51
C LYS A 34 24.49 -13.56 -7.21
N GLU A 35 25.08 -12.42 -7.54
CA GLU A 35 24.57 -11.61 -8.63
C GLU A 35 24.69 -12.43 -9.92
N VAL A 36 23.56 -12.77 -10.54
CA VAL A 36 23.60 -13.30 -11.89
C VAL A 36 23.92 -12.13 -12.81
N THR A 37 25.01 -12.25 -13.56
CA THR A 37 25.55 -11.28 -14.52
C THR A 37 24.67 -11.02 -15.75
N THR A 38 23.40 -11.40 -15.70
CA THR A 38 22.46 -11.26 -16.82
C THR A 38 21.78 -9.91 -16.68
N ALA A 39 22.31 -8.89 -17.35
CA ALA A 39 21.62 -7.61 -17.46
C ALA A 39 20.32 -7.81 -18.24
N TYR A 40 19.28 -7.04 -17.91
CA TYR A 40 18.05 -6.95 -18.70
C TYR A 40 17.93 -5.53 -19.27
N THR A 41 17.43 -5.41 -20.50
CA THR A 41 16.95 -4.13 -21.04
C THR A 41 15.44 -4.10 -20.96
N SER A 42 14.86 -2.99 -20.52
CA SER A 42 13.42 -2.79 -20.51
C SER A 42 12.97 -1.76 -21.54
N GLU A 43 11.86 -2.07 -22.20
CA GLU A 43 11.09 -1.15 -23.05
C GLU A 43 9.69 -1.01 -22.44
N LYS A 44 9.15 0.21 -22.41
CA LYS A 44 7.80 0.48 -21.90
C LYS A 44 6.82 0.60 -23.07
N LEU A 45 5.71 -0.13 -23.00
CA LEU A 45 4.54 0.08 -23.85
C LEU A 45 3.42 0.69 -23.02
N ASP A 46 3.00 1.91 -23.37
CA ASP A 46 1.85 2.57 -22.75
C ASP A 46 0.55 1.92 -23.21
N VAL A 47 -0.21 1.42 -22.24
CA VAL A 47 -1.51 0.77 -22.44
C VAL A 47 -2.57 1.39 -21.53
N SER A 48 -2.37 2.64 -21.12
CA SER A 48 -3.25 3.36 -20.18
C SER A 48 -4.69 3.53 -20.71
N ASP A 49 -4.90 3.45 -22.03
CA ASP A 49 -6.23 3.47 -22.64
C ASP A 49 -7.01 2.14 -22.49
N LEU A 50 -6.36 1.06 -22.08
CA LEU A 50 -7.02 -0.24 -21.87
C LEU A 50 -7.70 -0.29 -20.50
N PRO A 51 -8.69 -1.17 -20.27
CA PRO A 51 -9.11 -1.51 -18.91
C PRO A 51 -7.97 -2.18 -18.12
N PRO A 52 -8.09 -2.32 -16.78
CA PRO A 52 -7.10 -3.02 -15.97
C PRO A 52 -6.82 -4.43 -16.48
N ILE A 53 -5.53 -4.73 -16.67
CA ILE A 53 -5.06 -6.04 -17.13
C ILE A 53 -5.27 -7.10 -16.04
N THR A 54 -5.96 -8.19 -16.40
CA THR A 54 -6.27 -9.31 -15.51
C THR A 54 -5.49 -10.57 -15.84
N GLY A 55 -4.91 -10.67 -17.04
CA GLY A 55 -4.11 -11.82 -17.46
C GLY A 55 -3.32 -11.55 -18.74
N MET A 56 -2.18 -12.22 -18.88
CA MET A 56 -1.35 -12.19 -20.08
C MET A 56 -0.81 -13.58 -20.39
N CYS A 57 -0.69 -13.91 -21.68
CA CYS A 57 0.15 -15.01 -22.15
C CYS A 57 0.72 -14.64 -23.53
N GLY A 58 1.70 -15.39 -24.01
CA GLY A 58 2.17 -15.18 -25.37
C GLY A 58 2.97 -16.35 -25.92
N ASP A 59 3.28 -16.25 -27.21
CA ASP A 59 4.16 -17.15 -27.93
C ASP A 59 5.25 -16.35 -28.68
N GLU A 60 5.92 -16.99 -29.65
CA GLU A 60 6.97 -16.33 -30.45
C GLU A 60 6.45 -15.18 -31.33
N GLN A 61 5.14 -15.06 -31.56
CA GLN A 61 4.55 -14.11 -32.49
C GLN A 61 3.71 -13.04 -31.80
N TYR A 62 2.92 -13.42 -30.80
CA TYR A 62 1.92 -12.56 -30.21
C TYR A 62 1.87 -12.68 -28.69
N VAL A 63 1.55 -11.55 -28.05
CA VAL A 63 1.11 -11.48 -26.66
C VAL A 63 -0.39 -11.26 -26.66
N TYR A 64 -1.13 -12.06 -25.91
CA TYR A 64 -2.55 -11.89 -25.67
C TYR A 64 -2.75 -11.32 -24.28
N ILE A 65 -3.57 -10.29 -24.19
CA ILE A 65 -3.91 -9.61 -22.95
C ILE A 65 -5.39 -9.75 -22.73
N ALA A 66 -5.77 -10.05 -21.50
CA ALA A 66 -7.12 -9.84 -21.06
C ALA A 66 -7.17 -8.64 -20.12
N ALA A 67 -8.14 -7.78 -20.39
CA ALA A 67 -8.39 -6.57 -19.63
C ALA A 67 -9.87 -6.53 -19.23
N SER A 68 -10.16 -6.08 -18.02
CA SER A 68 -11.53 -5.97 -17.52
C SER A 68 -11.65 -4.75 -16.61
N PRO A 69 -12.71 -3.93 -16.76
CA PRO A 69 -13.04 -2.89 -15.79
C PRO A 69 -13.11 -3.45 -14.37
N LEU A 70 -12.71 -2.65 -13.37
CA LEU A 70 -12.90 -2.99 -11.96
C LEU A 70 -14.41 -2.96 -11.64
N ARG A 71 -14.86 -3.92 -10.82
CA ARG A 71 -16.24 -4.00 -10.39
C ARG A 71 -16.48 -3.01 -9.25
N THR A 72 -17.31 -2.00 -9.48
CA THR A 72 -17.68 -1.01 -8.45
C THR A 72 -19.02 -1.34 -7.77
N ASP A 73 -19.82 -2.26 -8.34
CA ASP A 73 -21.09 -2.75 -7.77
C ASP A 73 -21.28 -4.24 -8.13
N GLU A 74 -21.83 -5.02 -7.20
CA GLU A 74 -22.23 -6.39 -7.44
C GLU A 74 -23.22 -6.57 -8.60
N LYS A 75 -23.97 -5.54 -8.98
CA LYS A 75 -24.95 -5.63 -10.08
C LYS A 75 -24.40 -5.26 -11.45
N GLN A 76 -23.18 -4.73 -11.52
CA GLN A 76 -22.60 -4.27 -12.77
C GLN A 76 -22.18 -5.46 -13.66
N LYS A 77 -22.63 -5.45 -14.92
CA LYS A 77 -22.19 -6.41 -15.94
C LYS A 77 -20.86 -5.95 -16.51
N ILE A 78 -19.83 -6.78 -16.46
CA ILE A 78 -18.49 -6.43 -16.94
C ILE A 78 -18.10 -7.38 -18.06
N TYR A 79 -17.80 -6.83 -19.24
CA TYR A 79 -17.33 -7.59 -20.37
C TYR A 79 -15.81 -7.46 -20.45
N PRO A 80 -15.04 -8.55 -20.31
CA PRO A 80 -13.61 -8.49 -20.53
C PRO A 80 -13.33 -8.28 -22.01
N GLU A 81 -12.27 -7.54 -22.27
CA GLU A 81 -11.76 -7.24 -23.58
C GLU A 81 -10.45 -7.98 -23.78
N ILE A 82 -10.29 -8.59 -24.95
CA ILE A 82 -9.05 -9.29 -25.30
C ILE A 82 -8.30 -8.48 -26.34
N TYR A 83 -7.01 -8.30 -26.09
CA TYR A 83 -6.08 -7.58 -26.95
C TYR A 83 -4.95 -8.49 -27.38
N ARG A 84 -4.38 -8.18 -28.53
CA ARG A 84 -3.18 -8.81 -29.06
C ARG A 84 -2.10 -7.75 -29.28
N ILE A 85 -0.89 -8.04 -28.87
CA ILE A 85 0.31 -7.25 -29.19
C ILE A 85 1.17 -8.08 -30.14
N ASP A 86 1.59 -7.48 -31.25
CA ASP A 86 2.56 -8.08 -32.16
C ASP A 86 4.01 -7.69 -31.81
N LYS A 87 4.97 -8.29 -32.49
CA LYS A 87 6.41 -7.99 -32.33
C LYS A 87 6.81 -6.53 -32.61
N ASN A 88 5.94 -5.72 -33.23
CA ASN A 88 6.17 -4.30 -33.48
C ASN A 88 5.50 -3.42 -32.40
N ASN A 89 5.00 -4.05 -31.32
CA ASN A 89 4.24 -3.43 -30.24
C ASN A 89 2.90 -2.82 -30.70
N GLU A 90 2.32 -3.29 -31.81
CA GLU A 90 0.99 -2.85 -32.24
C GLU A 90 -0.10 -3.56 -31.41
N VAL A 91 -0.90 -2.77 -30.71
CA VAL A 91 -2.03 -3.26 -29.91
C VAL A 91 -3.29 -3.34 -30.78
N LYS A 92 -3.91 -4.53 -30.86
CA LYS A 92 -5.16 -4.78 -31.58
C LYS A 92 -6.20 -5.43 -30.67
N GLN A 93 -7.37 -4.82 -30.54
CA GLN A 93 -8.51 -5.46 -29.87
C GLN A 93 -9.06 -6.61 -30.74
N LEU A 94 -9.25 -7.78 -30.13
CA LEU A 94 -9.84 -8.94 -30.79
C LEU A 94 -11.36 -8.96 -30.58
N SER A 95 -12.10 -9.27 -31.64
CA SER A 95 -13.56 -9.40 -31.58
C SER A 95 -13.93 -10.83 -31.25
N LEU A 96 -14.33 -11.08 -30.01
CA LEU A 96 -14.80 -12.40 -29.59
C LEU A 96 -16.30 -12.56 -29.87
N PRO A 97 -16.75 -13.74 -30.34
CA PRO A 97 -18.15 -14.01 -30.69
C PRO A 97 -18.98 -14.28 -29.42
N PHE A 98 -18.99 -13.34 -28.47
CA PHE A 98 -19.90 -13.42 -27.33
C PHE A 98 -21.32 -13.09 -27.81
N GLU A 99 -22.12 -14.11 -28.12
CA GLU A 99 -23.55 -13.89 -28.38
C GLU A 99 -24.21 -13.33 -27.11
N LYS A 100 -24.78 -12.13 -27.25
CA LYS A 100 -25.38 -11.35 -26.17
C LYS A 100 -26.62 -12.06 -25.59
N GLU A 101 -26.51 -12.54 -24.36
CA GLU A 101 -27.44 -12.32 -23.22
C GLU A 101 -26.92 -13.09 -21.99
N GLY A 102 -26.11 -12.44 -21.16
CA GLY A 102 -25.59 -13.01 -19.90
C GLY A 102 -24.73 -12.01 -19.12
N THR A 103 -24.70 -12.13 -17.79
CA THR A 103 -23.79 -11.37 -16.90
C THR A 103 -22.45 -12.09 -16.90
N VAL A 104 -21.39 -11.36 -17.22
CA VAL A 104 -20.05 -11.90 -17.42
C VAL A 104 -19.20 -11.62 -16.19
N TYR A 105 -18.47 -12.64 -15.74
CA TYR A 105 -17.53 -12.56 -14.64
C TYR A 105 -16.19 -13.06 -15.15
N ALA A 106 -15.27 -12.14 -15.39
CA ALA A 106 -14.00 -12.44 -16.01
C ALA A 106 -13.08 -13.23 -15.07
N LEU A 107 -12.57 -14.36 -15.57
CA LEU A 107 -11.28 -14.91 -15.15
C LEU A 107 -10.57 -15.46 -16.36
N SER A 108 -10.07 -14.53 -17.15
CA SER A 108 -9.27 -14.76 -18.35
C SER A 108 -7.84 -15.09 -17.94
N ASN A 109 -7.63 -16.30 -17.45
CA ASN A 109 -6.30 -16.87 -17.49
C ASN A 109 -6.08 -17.33 -18.93
N ILE A 110 -5.16 -16.64 -19.60
CA ILE A 110 -4.76 -17.00 -20.95
C ILE A 110 -3.58 -17.97 -20.83
N SER A 111 -3.60 -19.06 -21.60
CA SER A 111 -2.48 -19.99 -21.72
C SER A 111 -2.22 -20.23 -23.19
N SER A 112 -0.94 -20.20 -23.59
CA SER A 112 -0.52 -20.70 -24.90
C SER A 112 -0.92 -22.17 -25.01
N SER A 113 -1.62 -22.54 -26.07
CA SER A 113 -1.83 -23.95 -26.40
C SER A 113 -0.59 -24.51 -27.10
N ASN A 114 -0.40 -25.83 -27.06
CA ASN A 114 0.74 -26.50 -27.69
C ASN A 114 0.70 -26.43 -29.23
N GLU A 115 -0.41 -25.95 -29.80
CA GLU A 115 -0.53 -25.57 -31.20
C GLU A 115 -0.17 -24.08 -31.36
N LYS A 116 0.78 -23.79 -32.26
CA LYS A 116 1.26 -22.42 -32.53
C LYS A 116 0.10 -21.43 -32.70
N SER A 117 0.18 -20.27 -32.03
CA SER A 117 -0.75 -19.16 -32.22
C SER A 117 -2.21 -19.42 -31.78
N THR A 118 -2.41 -20.17 -30.69
CA THR A 118 -3.74 -20.38 -30.09
C THR A 118 -3.72 -20.12 -28.59
N PHE A 119 -4.84 -19.63 -28.06
CA PHE A 119 -4.97 -19.31 -26.65
C PHE A 119 -6.28 -19.82 -26.05
N ALA A 120 -6.24 -20.21 -24.77
CA ALA A 120 -7.41 -20.64 -24.03
C ALA A 120 -7.95 -19.52 -23.13
N LEU A 121 -9.27 -19.34 -23.11
CA LEU A 121 -9.97 -18.42 -22.21
C LEU A 121 -10.91 -19.20 -21.30
N LEU A 122 -10.76 -19.04 -19.98
CA LEU A 122 -11.81 -19.47 -19.05
C LEU A 122 -12.87 -18.37 -18.91
N TRP A 123 -14.13 -18.77 -19.00
CA TRP A 123 -15.26 -17.87 -19.10
C TRP A 123 -16.37 -18.28 -18.12
N ARG A 124 -16.83 -17.33 -17.29
CA ARG A 124 -18.04 -17.48 -16.46
C ARG A 124 -19.14 -16.56 -16.98
N TYR A 125 -20.33 -17.12 -17.16
CA TYR A 125 -21.53 -16.40 -17.56
C TYR A 125 -22.73 -16.80 -16.70
N GLN A 126 -23.83 -16.07 -16.82
CA GLN A 126 -25.12 -16.45 -16.26
C GLN A 126 -26.05 -16.94 -17.39
N ASP A 127 -26.63 -18.12 -17.21
CA ASP A 127 -27.69 -18.64 -18.08
C ASP A 127 -29.01 -17.87 -17.89
N GLN A 128 -30.00 -18.12 -18.76
CA GLN A 128 -31.29 -17.42 -18.78
C GLN A 128 -32.08 -17.52 -17.45
N ASP A 129 -31.81 -18.54 -16.64
CA ASP A 129 -32.42 -18.76 -15.33
C ASP A 129 -31.63 -18.13 -14.17
N GLY A 130 -30.51 -17.47 -14.45
CA GLY A 130 -29.63 -16.82 -13.47
C GLY A 130 -28.52 -17.71 -12.90
N THR A 131 -28.46 -18.98 -13.31
CA THR A 131 -27.42 -19.93 -12.85
C THR A 131 -26.07 -19.58 -13.45
N ALA A 132 -25.01 -19.64 -12.65
CA ALA A 132 -23.64 -19.47 -13.16
C ALA A 132 -23.21 -20.70 -13.98
N ALA A 133 -22.62 -20.45 -15.13
CA ALA A 133 -22.09 -21.46 -16.03
C ALA A 133 -20.65 -21.10 -16.42
N TYR A 134 -19.84 -22.14 -16.66
CA TYR A 134 -18.41 -22.01 -16.94
C TYR A 134 -18.05 -22.74 -18.22
N GLN A 135 -17.14 -22.16 -19.01
CA GLN A 135 -16.62 -22.77 -20.23
C GLN A 135 -15.17 -22.36 -20.50
N ILE A 136 -14.44 -23.19 -21.24
CA ILE A 136 -13.14 -22.85 -21.82
C ILE A 136 -13.33 -22.65 -23.33
N MET A 137 -12.88 -21.51 -23.84
CA MET A 137 -12.88 -21.20 -25.27
C MET A 137 -11.45 -21.26 -25.78
N ILE A 138 -11.19 -22.13 -26.76
CA ILE A 138 -9.92 -22.19 -27.48
C ILE A 138 -10.07 -21.31 -28.70
N CYS A 139 -9.20 -20.30 -28.81
CA CYS A 139 -9.25 -19.30 -29.86
C CYS A 139 -7.99 -19.33 -30.71
N ASP A 140 -8.14 -19.01 -32.00
CA ASP A 140 -7.04 -18.73 -32.91
C ASP A 140 -6.42 -17.34 -32.67
N GLU A 141 -5.37 -17.02 -33.42
CA GLU A 141 -4.64 -15.75 -33.31
C GLU A 141 -5.45 -14.49 -33.60
N GLU A 142 -6.60 -14.61 -34.26
CA GLU A 142 -7.51 -13.50 -34.57
C GLU A 142 -8.72 -13.44 -33.61
N GLY A 143 -8.79 -14.36 -32.64
CA GLY A 143 -9.88 -14.46 -31.67
C GLY A 143 -11.10 -15.23 -32.19
N ASN A 144 -10.98 -15.96 -33.30
CA ASN A 144 -12.05 -16.87 -33.71
C ASN A 144 -12.03 -18.11 -32.80
N VAL A 145 -13.21 -18.57 -32.42
CA VAL A 145 -13.36 -19.70 -31.50
C VAL A 145 -13.32 -21.00 -32.28
N ASP A 146 -12.27 -21.79 -32.07
CA ASP A 146 -12.11 -23.12 -32.66
C ASP A 146 -12.91 -24.17 -31.88
N GLN A 147 -12.90 -24.06 -30.56
CA GLN A 147 -13.57 -25.01 -29.67
C GLN A 147 -14.11 -24.33 -28.41
N THR A 148 -15.32 -24.71 -28.01
CA THR A 148 -15.89 -24.38 -26.71
C THR A 148 -16.07 -25.65 -25.89
N ILE A 149 -15.54 -25.64 -24.66
CA ILE A 149 -15.57 -26.75 -23.72
C ILE A 149 -16.45 -26.35 -22.54
N SER A 150 -17.57 -27.03 -22.32
CA SER A 150 -18.43 -26.77 -21.17
C SER A 150 -17.82 -27.35 -19.89
N LEU A 151 -17.87 -26.60 -18.79
CA LEU A 151 -17.43 -27.00 -17.46
C LEU A 151 -18.61 -27.17 -16.48
N GLN A 152 -19.81 -27.42 -16.99
CA GLN A 152 -21.01 -27.45 -16.15
C GLN A 152 -20.95 -28.52 -15.06
N GLU A 153 -20.30 -29.66 -15.32
CA GLU A 153 -20.12 -30.76 -14.36
C GLU A 153 -19.32 -30.35 -13.10
N ILE A 154 -18.55 -29.26 -13.17
CA ILE A 154 -17.73 -28.73 -12.06
C ILE A 154 -18.11 -27.31 -11.65
N SER A 155 -19.22 -26.78 -12.16
CA SER A 155 -19.64 -25.40 -11.93
C SER A 155 -19.71 -25.03 -10.43
N GLU A 156 -20.27 -25.92 -9.59
CA GLU A 156 -20.34 -25.75 -8.13
C GLU A 156 -18.95 -25.63 -7.48
N GLU A 157 -17.94 -26.37 -7.96
CA GLU A 157 -16.58 -26.28 -7.44
C GLU A 157 -15.90 -24.95 -7.84
N LEU A 158 -16.28 -24.40 -8.99
CA LEU A 158 -15.75 -23.14 -9.52
C LEU A 158 -16.43 -21.90 -8.92
N GLU A 159 -17.64 -22.03 -8.35
CA GLU A 159 -18.34 -20.93 -7.67
C GLU A 159 -17.56 -20.36 -6.47
N ALA A 160 -16.73 -21.19 -5.83
CA ALA A 160 -15.85 -20.74 -4.74
C ALA A 160 -14.77 -19.75 -5.21
N GLY A 161 -14.58 -19.59 -6.51
CA GLY A 161 -13.59 -18.70 -7.12
C GLY A 161 -12.58 -19.47 -7.94
N VAL A 162 -12.15 -18.85 -9.03
CA VAL A 162 -11.08 -19.35 -9.90
C VAL A 162 -9.94 -18.34 -9.87
N PHE A 163 -8.70 -18.81 -9.94
CA PHE A 163 -7.52 -17.97 -9.76
C PHE A 163 -6.42 -18.25 -10.79
N GLY A 164 -6.57 -19.30 -11.62
CA GLY A 164 -5.57 -19.71 -12.61
C GLY A 164 -6.11 -20.69 -13.65
N LEU A 165 -5.59 -20.64 -14.89
CA LEU A 165 -5.74 -21.65 -15.94
C LEU A 165 -4.36 -21.92 -16.55
N GLN A 166 -4.00 -23.19 -16.69
CA GLN A 166 -2.80 -23.62 -17.41
C GLN A 166 -3.15 -24.75 -18.36
N ALA A 167 -2.93 -24.56 -19.65
CA ALA A 167 -3.11 -25.60 -20.65
C ALA A 167 -1.90 -26.55 -20.68
N PHE A 168 -2.13 -27.82 -21.04
CA PHE A 168 -1.08 -28.81 -21.23
C PHE A 168 -1.50 -29.90 -22.24
N ASP A 169 -0.55 -30.76 -22.61
CA ASP A 169 -0.82 -31.90 -23.49
C ASP A 169 -1.87 -32.84 -22.87
N GLY A 170 -3.11 -32.74 -23.35
CA GLY A 170 -4.22 -33.60 -22.94
C GLY A 170 -5.21 -33.00 -21.93
N GLY A 171 -5.16 -31.69 -21.66
CA GLY A 171 -6.16 -31.02 -20.84
C GLY A 171 -5.77 -29.65 -20.30
N PHE A 172 -6.38 -29.31 -19.15
CA PHE A 172 -6.21 -28.04 -18.45
C PHE A 172 -6.05 -28.26 -16.95
N TYR A 173 -5.25 -27.41 -16.30
CA TYR A 173 -5.27 -27.22 -14.86
C TYR A 173 -6.03 -25.95 -14.53
N ILE A 174 -6.98 -26.03 -13.60
CA ILE A 174 -7.72 -24.88 -13.09
C ILE A 174 -7.39 -24.72 -11.61
N ALA A 175 -6.87 -23.56 -11.21
CA ALA A 175 -6.68 -23.24 -9.80
C ALA A 175 -7.99 -22.67 -9.25
N GLY A 176 -8.67 -23.43 -8.38
CA GLY A 176 -9.80 -22.96 -7.59
C GLY A 176 -9.34 -22.31 -6.29
N ALA A 177 -10.28 -21.94 -5.41
CA ALA A 177 -9.98 -21.27 -4.14
C ALA A 177 -8.97 -22.02 -3.25
N ASN A 178 -9.04 -23.36 -3.21
CA ASN A 178 -8.24 -24.17 -2.31
C ASN A 178 -7.66 -25.44 -2.98
N SER A 179 -7.67 -25.52 -4.30
CA SER A 179 -7.20 -26.71 -5.02
C SER A 179 -6.81 -26.42 -6.45
N VAL A 180 -6.12 -27.37 -7.07
CA VAL A 180 -5.94 -27.43 -8.52
C VAL A 180 -6.70 -28.62 -9.07
N LEU A 181 -7.61 -28.36 -10.00
CA LEU A 181 -8.39 -29.36 -10.73
C LEU A 181 -7.67 -29.73 -12.03
N SER A 182 -7.56 -31.03 -12.33
CA SER A 182 -7.14 -31.50 -13.66
C SER A 182 -8.37 -31.82 -14.50
N ILE A 183 -8.51 -31.13 -15.63
CA ILE A 183 -9.64 -31.23 -16.55
C ILE A 183 -9.15 -31.80 -17.88
N ASP A 184 -9.94 -32.69 -18.49
CA ASP A 184 -9.65 -33.21 -19.83
C ASP A 184 -10.07 -32.27 -20.97
N GLN A 185 -9.74 -32.62 -22.21
CA GLN A 185 -10.09 -31.84 -23.40
C GLN A 185 -11.61 -31.75 -23.68
N ASN A 186 -12.43 -32.50 -22.95
CA ASN A 186 -13.89 -32.49 -23.05
C ASN A 186 -14.55 -31.77 -21.87
N GLY A 187 -13.77 -31.15 -20.98
CA GLY A 187 -14.30 -30.41 -19.82
C GLY A 187 -14.59 -31.27 -18.60
N LYS A 188 -14.19 -32.55 -18.60
CA LYS A 188 -14.44 -33.46 -17.49
C LYS A 188 -13.32 -33.41 -16.47
N LYS A 189 -13.70 -33.30 -15.19
CA LYS A 189 -12.76 -33.45 -14.08
C LYS A 189 -12.17 -34.86 -14.06
N LYS A 190 -10.85 -34.94 -14.16
CA LYS A 190 -10.09 -36.17 -13.93
C LYS A 190 -9.89 -36.38 -12.43
N GLU A 191 -9.36 -35.38 -11.74
CA GLU A 191 -9.02 -35.44 -10.32
C GLU A 191 -8.65 -34.06 -9.73
N ASP A 192 -8.59 -34.00 -8.40
CA ASP A 192 -7.94 -32.92 -7.64
C ASP A 192 -6.45 -33.24 -7.50
N VAL A 193 -5.59 -32.49 -8.19
CA VAL A 193 -4.13 -32.79 -8.23
C VAL A 193 -3.37 -32.12 -7.09
N CYS A 194 -3.90 -31.03 -6.53
CA CYS A 194 -3.26 -30.28 -5.47
C CYS A 194 -4.30 -29.63 -4.55
N GLN A 195 -3.96 -29.44 -3.27
CA GLN A 195 -4.80 -28.82 -2.24
C GLN A 195 -4.00 -27.73 -1.51
N GLY A 196 -4.62 -26.58 -1.27
CA GLY A 196 -4.01 -25.38 -0.70
C GLY A 196 -4.35 -24.12 -1.53
N MET A 197 -3.99 -22.96 -1.01
CA MET A 197 -4.13 -21.69 -1.73
C MET A 197 -3.06 -21.62 -2.83
N ILE A 198 -3.46 -21.33 -4.06
CA ILE A 198 -2.58 -21.36 -5.24
C ILE A 198 -2.19 -19.94 -5.64
N LEU A 199 -0.89 -19.69 -5.80
CA LEU A 199 -0.31 -18.36 -6.04
C LEU A 199 0.32 -18.24 -7.45
N GLY A 200 0.05 -19.19 -8.33
CA GLY A 200 0.50 -19.20 -9.73
C GLY A 200 0.96 -20.57 -10.22
N PHE A 201 1.07 -20.70 -11.54
CA PHE A 201 1.64 -21.87 -12.21
C PHE A 201 3.06 -21.54 -12.70
N THR A 202 3.92 -22.55 -12.75
CA THR A 202 5.29 -22.44 -13.25
C THR A 202 5.76 -23.78 -13.81
N GLY A 203 6.83 -23.79 -14.60
CA GLY A 203 7.42 -25.02 -15.13
C GLY A 203 8.43 -25.64 -14.18
N THR A 204 8.72 -26.91 -14.45
CA THR A 204 9.79 -27.68 -13.84
C THR A 204 10.42 -28.57 -14.90
N GLU A 205 11.56 -29.16 -14.57
CA GLU A 205 12.16 -30.23 -15.39
C GLU A 205 11.21 -31.43 -15.64
N ASN A 206 10.14 -31.57 -14.84
CA ASN A 206 9.19 -32.69 -14.90
C ASN A 206 7.82 -32.30 -15.46
N GLY A 207 7.61 -31.04 -15.86
CA GLY A 207 6.35 -30.56 -16.42
C GLY A 207 5.87 -29.30 -15.72
N ILE A 208 4.64 -29.33 -15.19
CA ILE A 208 3.96 -28.16 -14.64
C ILE A 208 3.91 -28.28 -13.12
N ALA A 209 4.23 -27.20 -12.44
CA ALA A 209 4.06 -27.03 -11.01
C ALA A 209 3.17 -25.83 -10.67
N CYS A 210 2.80 -25.74 -9.40
CA CYS A 210 2.18 -24.55 -8.84
C CYS A 210 2.91 -24.07 -7.58
N LEU A 211 2.88 -22.77 -7.35
CA LEU A 211 3.20 -22.19 -6.06
C LEU A 211 1.98 -22.31 -5.16
N ARG A 212 2.18 -22.89 -3.97
CA ARG A 212 1.10 -23.29 -3.08
C ARG A 212 1.40 -22.94 -1.64
N LEU A 213 0.46 -22.26 -0.99
CA LEU A 213 0.42 -22.02 0.44
C LEU A 213 -0.49 -23.06 1.13
N SER A 214 0.02 -23.66 2.20
CA SER A 214 -0.68 -24.67 3.00
C SER A 214 -0.30 -24.54 4.48
N GLU A 215 -0.89 -25.35 5.37
CA GLU A 215 -0.50 -25.37 6.80
C GLU A 215 0.98 -25.65 7.03
N SER A 216 1.65 -26.36 6.09
CA SER A 216 3.09 -26.63 6.15
C SER A 216 3.95 -25.50 5.59
N GLY A 217 3.37 -24.33 5.29
CA GLY A 217 4.04 -23.21 4.65
C GLY A 217 3.93 -23.22 3.13
N MET A 218 4.74 -22.37 2.49
CA MET A 218 4.73 -22.15 1.05
C MET A 218 5.67 -23.12 0.33
N SER A 219 5.24 -23.62 -0.84
CA SER A 219 5.94 -24.68 -1.54
C SER A 219 5.70 -24.64 -3.04
N VAL A 220 6.67 -25.13 -3.82
CA VAL A 220 6.46 -25.48 -5.22
C VAL A 220 6.05 -26.95 -5.29
N TYR A 221 4.84 -27.19 -5.80
CA TYR A 221 4.23 -28.51 -5.90
C TYR A 221 4.14 -28.93 -7.37
N ASP A 222 4.80 -30.03 -7.71
CA ASP A 222 4.78 -30.60 -9.05
C ASP A 222 3.45 -31.32 -9.29
N LEU A 223 2.69 -30.87 -10.29
CA LEU A 223 1.33 -31.37 -10.59
C LEU A 223 1.37 -32.72 -11.33
N ASN A 224 2.45 -32.99 -12.07
CA ASN A 224 2.64 -34.22 -12.81
C ASN A 224 3.02 -35.37 -11.87
N GLU A 225 4.00 -35.13 -11.00
CA GLU A 225 4.50 -36.09 -10.02
C GLU A 225 3.71 -36.12 -8.71
N LYS A 226 2.84 -35.13 -8.50
CA LYS A 226 1.98 -34.97 -7.30
C LYS A 226 2.78 -34.95 -6.01
N LYS A 227 3.86 -34.18 -5.99
CA LYS A 227 4.73 -34.04 -4.81
C LYS A 227 5.27 -32.64 -4.66
N ILE A 228 5.56 -32.26 -3.42
CA ILE A 228 6.34 -31.06 -3.12
C ILE A 228 7.77 -31.32 -3.60
N ILE A 229 8.26 -30.46 -4.47
CA ILE A 229 9.66 -30.49 -4.94
C ILE A 229 10.52 -29.48 -4.19
N TYR A 230 9.94 -28.32 -3.82
CA TYR A 230 10.62 -27.26 -3.09
C TYR A 230 9.77 -26.77 -1.92
N LEU A 231 10.36 -26.69 -0.74
CA LEU A 231 9.80 -25.95 0.40
C LEU A 231 10.49 -24.60 0.47
N LEU A 232 9.71 -23.53 0.54
CA LEU A 232 10.22 -22.16 0.60
C LEU A 232 10.32 -21.73 2.07
N GLU A 233 11.42 -21.04 2.40
CA GLU A 233 11.57 -20.44 3.72
C GLU A 233 10.44 -19.44 3.98
N ASP A 234 9.87 -19.49 5.18
CA ASP A 234 8.89 -18.51 5.62
C ASP A 234 9.60 -17.18 5.88
N ARG A 235 9.18 -16.13 5.17
CA ARG A 235 9.73 -14.77 5.22
C ARG A 235 8.56 -13.80 5.22
N GLU A 236 8.65 -12.73 6.01
CA GLU A 236 7.62 -11.66 6.01
C GLU A 236 7.39 -11.09 4.58
N GLU A 237 8.43 -11.11 3.74
CA GLU A 237 8.43 -10.59 2.38
C GLU A 237 7.71 -11.50 1.35
N ASN A 238 7.22 -12.67 1.78
CA ASN A 238 6.53 -13.64 0.93
C ASN A 238 5.07 -13.27 0.62
N GLY A 239 4.53 -12.21 1.21
CA GLY A 239 3.13 -11.80 1.07
C GLY A 239 2.67 -11.60 -0.38
N ASP A 240 3.59 -11.20 -1.27
CA ASP A 240 3.33 -10.96 -2.69
C ASP A 240 3.97 -12.01 -3.61
N MET A 241 4.33 -13.19 -3.09
CA MET A 241 5.02 -14.18 -3.90
C MET A 241 4.11 -14.75 -5.00
N ARG A 242 4.61 -14.78 -6.24
CA ARG A 242 3.90 -15.36 -7.39
C ARG A 242 4.80 -16.31 -8.17
N ALA A 243 4.23 -17.41 -8.64
CA ALA A 243 4.87 -18.25 -9.65
C ALA A 243 4.60 -17.70 -11.05
N LEU A 244 5.60 -17.75 -11.91
CA LEU A 244 5.50 -17.30 -13.29
C LEU A 244 5.40 -18.49 -14.26
N PRO A 245 4.50 -18.42 -15.27
CA PRO A 245 4.49 -19.37 -16.37
C PRO A 245 5.83 -19.33 -17.11
N SER A 246 6.53 -20.46 -17.14
CA SER A 246 7.89 -20.61 -17.66
C SER A 246 8.17 -22.10 -17.89
N ASP A 247 9.19 -22.45 -18.65
CA ASP A 247 9.72 -23.83 -18.73
C ASP A 247 10.55 -24.20 -17.48
N HIS A 248 10.88 -23.22 -16.65
CA HIS A 248 11.66 -23.36 -15.44
C HIS A 248 10.92 -22.81 -14.24
N THR A 249 11.40 -23.09 -13.02
CA THR A 249 10.75 -22.59 -11.81
C THR A 249 11.16 -21.13 -11.59
N LEU A 250 10.28 -20.21 -11.97
CA LEU A 250 10.43 -18.77 -11.78
C LEU A 250 9.47 -18.26 -10.70
N LEU A 251 10.02 -17.59 -9.70
CA LEU A 251 9.29 -17.03 -8.57
C LEU A 251 9.57 -15.53 -8.45
N LEU A 252 8.52 -14.72 -8.46
CA LEU A 252 8.59 -13.30 -8.10
C LEU A 252 8.34 -13.17 -6.61
N CYS A 253 9.28 -12.59 -5.86
CA CYS A 253 9.17 -12.38 -4.41
C CYS A 253 10.04 -11.20 -3.98
N ALA A 254 9.56 -10.37 -3.05
CA ALA A 254 10.35 -9.30 -2.43
C ALA A 254 11.01 -8.37 -3.48
N ASN A 255 10.24 -7.87 -4.44
CA ASN A 255 10.72 -7.05 -5.56
C ASN A 255 11.80 -7.71 -6.45
N LYS A 256 11.94 -9.03 -6.41
CA LYS A 256 12.98 -9.78 -7.11
C LYS A 256 12.40 -10.99 -7.81
N LEU A 257 12.89 -11.23 -9.02
CA LEU A 257 12.62 -12.44 -9.76
C LEU A 257 13.73 -13.46 -9.50
N TRP A 258 13.33 -14.67 -9.15
CA TRP A 258 14.21 -15.76 -8.78
C TRP A 258 14.01 -16.94 -9.70
N HIS A 259 15.12 -17.52 -10.17
CA HIS A 259 15.12 -18.81 -10.83
C HIS A 259 15.54 -19.88 -9.81
N VAL A 260 14.68 -20.87 -9.60
CA VAL A 260 14.92 -21.95 -8.66
C VAL A 260 15.36 -23.19 -9.42
N GLU A 261 16.61 -23.57 -9.21
CA GLU A 261 17.15 -24.81 -9.75
C GLU A 261 17.81 -25.60 -8.63
N ASN A 262 17.50 -26.90 -8.55
CA ASN A 262 18.15 -27.82 -7.63
C ASN A 262 18.09 -27.45 -6.13
N GLY A 263 17.10 -26.66 -5.72
CA GLY A 263 16.94 -26.17 -4.35
C GLY A 263 17.72 -24.89 -4.04
N THR A 264 18.25 -24.22 -5.07
CA THR A 264 18.90 -22.91 -4.94
C THR A 264 18.13 -21.90 -5.77
N ALA A 265 17.71 -20.80 -5.13
CA ALA A 265 17.11 -19.66 -5.83
C ALA A 265 18.21 -18.65 -6.18
N ALA A 266 18.43 -18.44 -7.47
CA ALA A 266 19.35 -17.44 -8.01
C ALA A 266 18.59 -16.19 -8.46
N LEU A 267 19.09 -15.01 -8.10
CA LEU A 267 18.49 -13.74 -8.51
C LEU A 267 18.62 -13.58 -10.02
N VAL A 268 17.49 -13.43 -10.71
CA VAL A 268 17.43 -13.19 -12.16
C VAL A 268 17.37 -11.69 -12.44
N PHE A 269 16.50 -10.98 -11.71
CA PHE A 269 16.17 -9.60 -11.98
C PHE A 269 15.62 -8.92 -10.72
N ALA A 270 16.01 -7.67 -10.44
CA ALA A 270 15.37 -6.87 -9.40
C ALA A 270 14.43 -5.85 -10.04
N LEU A 271 13.15 -5.84 -9.64
CA LEU A 271 12.17 -4.86 -10.12
C LEU A 271 12.63 -3.42 -9.84
N GLY A 272 13.38 -3.23 -8.75
CA GLY A 272 14.01 -1.95 -8.41
C GLY A 272 14.94 -1.41 -9.49
N ASP A 273 15.56 -2.25 -10.32
CA ASP A 273 16.46 -1.84 -11.41
C ASP A 273 15.71 -1.07 -12.51
N ILE A 274 14.42 -1.35 -12.69
CA ILE A 274 13.52 -0.61 -13.60
C ILE A 274 12.60 0.35 -12.85
N GLY A 275 12.86 0.57 -11.56
CA GLY A 275 12.11 1.48 -10.71
C GLY A 275 10.71 1.01 -10.33
N MET A 276 10.47 -0.32 -10.30
CA MET A 276 9.15 -0.91 -10.05
C MET A 276 9.08 -1.59 -8.68
N ASN A 277 7.87 -1.63 -8.10
CA ASN A 277 7.54 -2.40 -6.90
C ASN A 277 6.61 -3.58 -7.26
N SER A 278 6.77 -4.74 -6.61
CA SER A 278 5.98 -5.95 -6.86
C SER A 278 4.49 -5.75 -6.62
N GLU A 279 4.11 -4.87 -5.70
CA GLU A 279 2.71 -4.52 -5.44
C GLU A 279 2.04 -3.80 -6.62
N MET A 280 2.83 -3.17 -7.51
CA MET A 280 2.33 -2.51 -8.71
C MET A 280 2.15 -3.48 -9.88
N VAL A 281 2.69 -4.70 -9.78
CA VAL A 281 2.62 -5.71 -10.83
C VAL A 281 1.24 -6.39 -10.81
N GLN A 282 0.48 -6.20 -11.88
CA GLN A 282 -0.82 -6.82 -12.09
C GLN A 282 -0.65 -8.29 -12.47
N THR A 283 0.17 -8.55 -13.49
CA THR A 283 0.44 -9.89 -13.99
C THR A 283 1.77 -9.93 -14.75
N VAL A 284 2.28 -11.14 -14.98
CA VAL A 284 3.57 -11.38 -15.61
C VAL A 284 3.46 -12.56 -16.57
N CYS A 285 4.16 -12.46 -17.70
CA CYS A 285 4.28 -13.51 -18.69
C CYS A 285 5.74 -13.63 -19.13
N GLU A 286 6.26 -14.85 -19.27
CA GLU A 286 7.51 -15.11 -19.99
C GLU A 286 7.19 -15.64 -21.40
N LEU A 287 7.86 -15.11 -22.41
CA LEU A 287 7.76 -15.61 -23.79
C LEU A 287 8.77 -16.75 -24.03
N PRO A 288 8.57 -17.59 -25.06
CA PRO A 288 9.47 -18.72 -25.36
C PRO A 288 10.94 -18.34 -25.58
N ASP A 289 11.24 -17.08 -25.91
CA ASP A 289 12.60 -16.58 -26.09
C ASP A 289 13.27 -16.06 -24.79
N GLY A 290 12.58 -16.16 -23.66
CA GLY A 290 13.02 -15.68 -22.34
C GLY A 290 12.74 -14.20 -22.08
N THR A 291 11.98 -13.53 -22.97
CA THR A 291 11.51 -12.16 -22.72
C THR A 291 10.45 -12.17 -21.62
N LEU A 292 10.61 -11.30 -20.63
CA LEU A 292 9.65 -11.11 -19.55
C LEU A 292 8.75 -9.91 -19.86
N LEU A 293 7.45 -10.08 -19.69
CA LEU A 293 6.44 -9.03 -19.82
C LEU A 293 5.82 -8.79 -18.46
N LEU A 294 5.97 -7.57 -17.93
CA LEU A 294 5.39 -7.17 -16.65
C LEU A 294 4.29 -6.15 -16.94
N ALA A 295 3.03 -6.49 -16.67
CA ALA A 295 1.95 -5.50 -16.64
C ALA A 295 1.94 -4.84 -15.27
N ALA A 296 2.08 -3.53 -15.23
CA ALA A 296 2.13 -2.77 -14.00
C ALA A 296 1.32 -1.48 -14.09
N ARG A 297 0.80 -1.03 -12.95
CA ARG A 297 0.03 0.23 -12.82
C ARG A 297 0.55 1.10 -11.68
N ASP A 298 0.46 2.42 -11.83
CA ASP A 298 0.98 3.41 -10.86
C ASP A 298 -0.01 3.82 -9.75
N GLY A 299 -1.10 3.05 -9.56
CA GLY A 299 -2.11 3.34 -8.56
C GLY A 299 -3.17 2.25 -8.46
N ILE A 300 -4.09 2.39 -7.49
CA ILE A 300 -5.15 1.41 -7.22
C ILE A 300 -6.46 1.75 -7.96
N ASP A 301 -6.67 3.03 -8.30
CA ASP A 301 -7.87 3.55 -8.99
C ASP A 301 -8.00 3.01 -10.43
N MET A 302 -9.22 3.05 -10.98
CA MET A 302 -9.56 2.72 -12.37
C MET A 302 -8.84 3.61 -13.39
N ASN A 303 -8.43 4.81 -12.99
CA ASN A 303 -7.71 5.78 -13.84
C ASN A 303 -6.18 5.73 -13.66
N ALA A 304 -5.65 4.71 -12.98
CA ALA A 304 -4.21 4.52 -12.87
C ALA A 304 -3.61 4.33 -14.27
N ASN A 305 -2.45 4.95 -14.51
CA ASN A 305 -1.72 4.67 -15.74
C ASN A 305 -1.21 3.24 -15.68
N GLN A 306 -1.13 2.58 -16.83
CA GLN A 306 -0.64 1.22 -16.91
C GLN A 306 0.27 1.02 -18.11
N TRP A 307 1.31 0.23 -17.89
CA TRP A 307 2.32 -0.09 -18.89
C TRP A 307 2.59 -1.58 -18.90
N ILE A 308 3.05 -2.05 -20.06
CA ILE A 308 3.70 -3.34 -20.20
C ILE A 308 5.20 -3.10 -20.35
N TYR A 309 5.97 -3.63 -19.41
CA TYR A 309 7.43 -3.59 -19.45
C TYR A 309 7.93 -4.85 -20.14
N ILE A 310 8.60 -4.66 -21.27
CA ILE A 310 9.21 -5.72 -22.06
C ILE A 310 10.68 -5.82 -21.67
N CYS A 311 10.99 -6.79 -20.81
CA CYS A 311 12.32 -7.00 -20.25
C CYS A 311 13.02 -8.15 -20.99
N ARG A 312 14.04 -7.82 -21.78
CA ARG A 312 14.83 -8.77 -22.58
C ARG A 312 16.16 -9.02 -21.90
N VAL A 313 16.66 -10.26 -21.98
CA VAL A 313 18.02 -10.59 -21.57
C VAL A 313 19.00 -9.80 -22.43
N ALA A 314 19.76 -8.90 -21.83
CA ALA A 314 20.73 -8.08 -22.54
C ALA A 314 21.84 -8.97 -23.11
N GLY A 315 22.11 -8.79 -24.40
CA GLY A 315 23.24 -9.47 -25.04
C GLY A 315 24.55 -9.02 -24.41
N LYS A 316 25.57 -9.89 -24.36
CA LYS A 316 26.92 -9.60 -23.79
C LYS A 316 27.63 -8.33 -24.33
N ASN A 317 27.09 -7.67 -25.35
CA ASN A 317 27.65 -6.49 -26.02
C ASN A 317 26.60 -5.38 -26.30
N GLU A 318 25.42 -5.40 -25.67
CA GLU A 318 24.45 -4.31 -25.85
C GLU A 318 24.87 -3.08 -25.03
N ASN A 319 24.92 -1.92 -25.70
CA ASN A 319 25.40 -0.69 -25.12
C ASN A 319 24.29 -0.06 -24.27
N THR A 320 24.25 -0.38 -22.98
CA THR A 320 23.25 0.12 -22.01
C THR A 320 23.53 1.54 -21.51
N GLU A 321 24.63 2.18 -21.95
CA GLU A 321 25.02 3.54 -21.53
C GLU A 321 23.96 4.63 -21.84
N GLY A 322 23.16 4.46 -22.91
CA GLY A 322 22.10 5.42 -23.28
C GLY A 322 20.80 5.28 -22.50
N LEU A 323 20.69 4.29 -21.60
CA LEU A 323 19.50 3.98 -20.80
C LEU A 323 19.65 4.35 -19.32
N LYS A 324 20.81 4.87 -18.91
CA LYS A 324 21.05 5.21 -17.50
C LYS A 324 20.32 6.49 -17.13
N LYS A 325 19.24 6.33 -16.36
CA LYS A 325 18.57 7.42 -15.66
C LYS A 325 19.53 8.05 -14.66
N THR A 326 19.40 9.35 -14.43
CA THR A 326 20.03 10.01 -13.30
C THR A 326 19.48 9.39 -12.02
N GLU A 327 20.38 8.87 -11.17
CA GLU A 327 20.00 8.23 -9.92
C GLU A 327 19.95 9.27 -8.79
N LEU A 328 18.81 9.32 -8.12
CA LEU A 328 18.57 10.02 -6.86
C LEU A 328 18.48 8.99 -5.73
N VAL A 329 19.03 9.31 -4.56
CA VAL A 329 18.91 8.44 -3.39
C VAL A 329 17.95 9.05 -2.39
N LEU A 330 16.85 8.34 -2.11
CA LEU A 330 15.96 8.62 -0.99
C LEU A 330 16.37 7.75 0.21
N GLY A 331 16.85 8.41 1.26
CA GLY A 331 17.28 7.78 2.50
C GLY A 331 16.29 7.99 3.65
N GLY A 332 16.33 7.10 4.64
CA GLY A 332 15.59 7.26 5.89
C GLY A 332 15.83 6.10 6.86
N GLY A 333 15.35 6.24 8.09
CA GLY A 333 15.46 5.17 9.10
C GLY A 333 14.61 3.96 8.72
N SER A 334 13.29 4.14 8.73
CA SER A 334 12.32 3.21 8.17
C SER A 334 11.50 3.94 7.10
N ILE A 335 11.32 3.33 5.93
CA ILE A 335 10.57 3.93 4.83
C ILE A 335 9.19 3.26 4.73
N SER A 336 8.13 4.06 4.80
CA SER A 336 6.76 3.55 4.75
C SER A 336 6.45 2.86 3.42
N ARG A 337 5.47 1.95 3.44
CA ARG A 337 4.97 1.31 2.22
C ARG A 337 4.45 2.35 1.23
N GLU A 338 3.75 3.36 1.72
CA GLU A 338 3.19 4.46 0.93
C GLU A 338 4.31 5.24 0.21
N CYS A 339 5.42 5.53 0.89
CA CYS A 339 6.58 6.17 0.26
C CYS A 339 7.22 5.26 -0.81
N LYS A 340 7.37 3.96 -0.54
CA LYS A 340 7.92 2.98 -1.50
C LYS A 340 7.07 2.91 -2.77
N LEU A 341 5.75 2.92 -2.63
CA LEU A 341 4.82 2.97 -3.76
C LEU A 341 4.90 4.31 -4.49
N ALA A 342 4.95 5.43 -3.78
CA ALA A 342 5.06 6.76 -4.40
C ALA A 342 6.32 6.90 -5.27
N VAL A 343 7.47 6.44 -4.75
CA VAL A 343 8.75 6.39 -5.49
C VAL A 343 8.65 5.50 -6.72
N ALA A 344 8.05 4.31 -6.59
CA ALA A 344 7.89 3.41 -7.74
C ALA A 344 6.98 4.02 -8.81
N ALA A 345 5.84 4.61 -8.44
CA ALA A 345 4.93 5.29 -9.37
C ALA A 345 5.65 6.42 -10.12
N TYR A 346 6.41 7.25 -9.40
CA TYR A 346 7.22 8.30 -10.02
C TYR A 346 8.25 7.72 -11.01
N ASN A 347 9.03 6.73 -10.58
CA ASN A 347 10.04 6.10 -11.43
C ASN A 347 9.46 5.45 -12.70
N MET A 348 8.22 4.95 -12.63
CA MET A 348 7.50 4.39 -13.77
C MET A 348 7.14 5.46 -14.81
N GLN A 349 6.79 6.67 -14.36
CA GLN A 349 6.48 7.81 -15.24
C GLN A 349 7.73 8.52 -15.77
N GLN A 350 8.84 8.46 -15.05
CA GLN A 350 10.08 9.13 -15.45
C GLN A 350 10.93 8.29 -16.41
N ASP A 351 11.49 8.95 -17.42
CA ASP A 351 12.41 8.35 -18.38
C ASP A 351 13.86 8.78 -18.17
N THR A 352 14.09 9.89 -17.46
CA THR A 352 15.42 10.46 -17.25
C THR A 352 15.92 10.35 -15.81
N VAL A 353 15.04 10.14 -14.83
CA VAL A 353 15.36 10.12 -13.39
C VAL A 353 14.82 8.85 -12.75
N GLN A 354 15.58 8.30 -11.80
CA GLN A 354 15.17 7.18 -10.96
C GLN A 354 15.59 7.43 -9.52
N ILE A 355 14.66 7.24 -8.60
CA ILE A 355 14.90 7.31 -7.16
C ILE A 355 15.12 5.88 -6.64
N THR A 356 16.25 5.64 -5.99
CA THR A 356 16.54 4.42 -5.24
C THR A 356 16.35 4.66 -3.74
N ILE A 357 15.86 3.65 -3.03
CA ILE A 357 15.55 3.76 -1.60
C ILE A 357 16.65 3.09 -0.79
N LYS A 358 17.13 3.78 0.26
CA LYS A 358 18.05 3.23 1.26
C LYS A 358 17.47 3.35 2.67
N GLU A 359 17.25 2.21 3.30
CA GLU A 359 16.82 2.08 4.70
C GLU A 359 18.04 1.83 5.59
N TYR A 360 18.18 2.63 6.64
CA TYR A 360 19.30 2.54 7.58
C TYR A 360 18.91 1.89 8.92
N GLY A 361 17.61 1.78 9.21
CA GLY A 361 17.09 1.32 10.49
C GLY A 361 16.85 2.46 11.50
N THR A 362 16.00 2.20 12.48
CA THR A 362 15.62 3.16 13.53
C THR A 362 16.33 2.93 14.86
N ASP A 363 17.19 1.90 14.94
CA ASP A 363 18.02 1.65 16.12
C ASP A 363 19.23 2.61 16.15
N GLU A 364 19.96 2.62 17.27
CA GLU A 364 21.11 3.53 17.47
C GLU A 364 22.19 3.37 16.37
N ALA A 365 22.39 2.14 15.91
CA ALA A 365 23.35 1.85 14.84
C ALA A 365 22.87 2.43 13.50
N GLY A 366 21.59 2.25 13.16
CA GLY A 366 20.97 2.77 11.95
C GLY A 366 20.93 4.29 11.89
N VAL A 367 20.52 4.94 12.99
CA VAL A 367 20.54 6.42 13.12
C VAL A 367 21.94 6.97 12.89
N LYS A 368 22.98 6.30 13.41
CA LYS A 368 24.37 6.69 13.18
C LYS A 368 24.79 6.51 11.72
N GLN A 369 24.37 5.42 11.06
CA GLN A 369 24.67 5.20 9.65
C GLN A 369 23.98 6.21 8.74
N LEU A 370 22.70 6.53 9.01
CA LEU A 370 21.96 7.56 8.30
C LEU A 370 22.66 8.92 8.43
N SER A 371 23.06 9.29 9.65
CA SER A 371 23.79 10.55 9.90
C SER A 371 25.12 10.63 9.13
N MET A 372 25.84 9.51 9.03
CA MET A 372 27.06 9.42 8.24
C MET A 372 26.77 9.58 6.75
N ALA A 373 25.77 8.86 6.21
CA ALA A 373 25.39 8.93 4.81
C ALA A 373 24.92 10.35 4.38
N LEU A 374 24.20 11.06 5.27
CA LEU A 374 23.85 12.47 5.08
C LEU A 374 25.11 13.36 5.00
N THR A 375 26.08 13.15 5.88
CA THR A 375 27.32 13.93 5.93
C THR A 375 28.23 13.64 4.72
N ASP A 376 28.24 12.40 4.25
CA ASP A 376 29.06 11.95 3.13
C ASP A 376 28.44 12.31 1.76
N GLY A 377 27.21 12.86 1.75
CA GLY A 377 26.49 13.27 0.54
C GLY A 377 26.00 12.10 -0.30
N GLU A 378 25.65 10.97 0.34
CA GLU A 378 25.15 9.76 -0.32
C GLU A 378 23.62 9.77 -0.53
N ILE A 379 22.92 10.77 0.03
CA ILE A 379 21.47 10.88 0.07
C ILE A 379 21.10 12.24 -0.53
N ASP A 380 20.17 12.25 -1.48
CA ASP A 380 19.65 13.47 -2.09
C ASP A 380 18.31 13.90 -1.45
N LEU A 381 17.47 12.92 -1.09
CA LEU A 381 16.16 13.10 -0.45
C LEU A 381 16.11 12.37 0.89
N LEU A 382 15.61 13.03 1.93
CA LEU A 382 15.39 12.42 3.25
C LEU A 382 13.89 12.22 3.48
N PHE A 383 13.51 11.04 3.96
CA PHE A 383 12.15 10.70 4.34
C PHE A 383 12.05 10.26 5.81
N SER A 384 10.93 10.62 6.43
CA SER A 384 10.43 9.95 7.63
C SER A 384 8.91 9.84 7.63
N SER A 385 8.37 8.78 8.24
CA SER A 385 6.95 8.66 8.53
C SER A 385 6.48 9.66 9.59
N HIS A 386 7.39 10.15 10.44
CA HIS A 386 7.06 11.05 11.54
C HIS A 386 7.94 12.30 11.55
N LEU A 387 7.30 13.46 11.77
CA LEU A 387 7.98 14.76 11.81
C LEU A 387 9.08 14.82 12.87
N GLN A 388 8.83 14.30 14.07
CA GLN A 388 9.79 14.19 15.18
C GLN A 388 11.15 13.62 14.74
N ASP A 389 11.16 12.60 13.89
CA ASP A 389 12.41 11.94 13.50
C ASP A 389 13.19 12.78 12.48
N MET A 390 12.53 13.70 11.78
CA MET A 390 13.15 14.66 10.86
C MET A 390 13.76 15.86 11.58
N GLU A 391 13.25 16.24 12.75
CA GLU A 391 13.69 17.45 13.45
C GLU A 391 15.18 17.42 13.80
N GLN A 392 15.72 16.25 14.17
CA GLN A 392 17.15 16.08 14.43
C GLN A 392 18.03 16.30 13.20
N TYR A 393 17.46 16.27 11.98
CA TYR A 393 18.16 16.44 10.72
C TYR A 393 17.89 17.79 10.05
N GLN A 394 17.15 18.72 10.67
CA GLN A 394 16.83 20.03 10.07
C GLN A 394 18.05 20.79 9.55
N GLY A 395 19.16 20.74 10.28
CA GLY A 395 20.42 21.40 9.91
C GLY A 395 21.07 20.81 8.65
N SER A 396 20.64 19.63 8.21
CA SER A 396 21.14 18.91 7.04
C SER A 396 20.20 19.03 5.84
N LEU A 397 19.12 19.82 5.91
CA LEU A 397 18.13 19.97 4.85
C LEU A 397 18.19 21.35 4.19
N GLU A 398 17.86 21.43 2.91
CA GLU A 398 17.75 22.69 2.17
C GLU A 398 16.55 23.54 2.62
N ASP A 399 16.62 24.84 2.34
CA ASP A 399 15.49 25.76 2.50
C ASP A 399 14.54 25.62 1.30
N LEU A 400 13.34 25.12 1.55
CA LEU A 400 12.34 24.83 0.54
C LEU A 400 11.34 25.98 0.33
N SER A 401 11.57 27.16 0.91
CA SER A 401 10.69 28.32 0.73
C SER A 401 10.45 28.67 -0.76
N GLY A 402 11.48 28.55 -1.60
CA GLY A 402 11.34 28.72 -3.05
C GLY A 402 10.55 27.60 -3.74
N VAL A 403 10.63 26.37 -3.23
CA VAL A 403 9.85 25.22 -3.73
C VAL A 403 8.37 25.40 -3.39
N TYR A 404 8.06 25.94 -2.21
CA TYR A 404 6.69 26.18 -1.77
C TYR A 404 5.91 27.10 -2.72
N GLU A 405 6.56 28.05 -3.40
CA GLU A 405 5.91 28.93 -4.38
C GLU A 405 5.21 28.14 -5.51
N ASN A 406 5.74 26.96 -5.86
CA ASN A 406 5.24 26.12 -6.94
C ASN A 406 4.41 24.93 -6.47
N ILE A 407 4.40 24.61 -5.17
CA ILE A 407 3.55 23.57 -4.60
C ILE A 407 2.14 24.12 -4.37
N ALA A 408 1.15 23.44 -4.94
CA ALA A 408 -0.25 23.65 -4.61
C ALA A 408 -0.56 23.06 -3.22
N MET A 409 -0.79 23.93 -2.24
CA MET A 409 -1.13 23.55 -0.87
C MET A 409 -2.16 24.52 -0.31
N THR A 410 -3.08 24.02 0.53
CA THR A 410 -4.04 24.86 1.26
C THR A 410 -3.32 25.87 2.14
N LYS A 411 -3.98 27.01 2.38
CA LYS A 411 -3.41 28.10 3.19
C LYS A 411 -2.98 27.66 4.61
N PRO A 412 -3.78 26.92 5.39
CA PRO A 412 -3.38 26.53 6.76
C PRO A 412 -2.13 25.64 6.77
N VAL A 413 -2.03 24.70 5.82
CA VAL A 413 -0.85 23.83 5.68
C VAL A 413 0.39 24.65 5.33
N ARG A 414 0.26 25.59 4.38
CA ARG A 414 1.36 26.49 3.99
C ARG A 414 1.87 27.30 5.16
N GLU A 415 0.96 27.90 5.93
CA GLU A 415 1.31 28.72 7.08
C GLU A 415 2.04 27.89 8.14
N ALA A 416 1.52 26.69 8.47
CA ALA A 416 2.15 25.78 9.43
C ALA A 416 3.56 25.32 8.99
N LEU A 417 3.74 24.96 7.72
CA LEU A 417 5.05 24.56 7.17
C LEU A 417 6.05 25.72 7.11
N THR A 418 5.57 26.91 6.74
CA THR A 418 6.40 28.13 6.71
C THR A 418 6.88 28.46 8.12
N GLU A 419 5.97 28.38 9.09
CA GLU A 419 6.24 28.62 10.50
C GLU A 419 7.20 27.58 11.11
N ALA A 420 7.22 26.36 10.58
CA ALA A 420 8.18 25.31 10.92
C ALA A 420 9.55 25.44 10.22
N GLY A 421 9.80 26.55 9.51
CA GLY A 421 11.10 26.87 8.94
C GLY A 421 11.30 26.44 7.48
N SER A 422 10.24 26.01 6.79
CA SER A 422 10.24 25.69 5.35
C SER A 422 11.28 24.63 4.94
N ARG A 423 11.50 23.59 5.75
CA ARG A 423 12.50 22.52 5.48
C ARG A 423 11.90 21.22 4.93
N TYR A 424 10.58 21.14 4.87
CA TYR A 424 9.88 19.88 4.62
C TYR A 424 8.74 20.02 3.63
N VAL A 425 8.39 18.95 2.95
CA VAL A 425 7.13 18.81 2.22
C VAL A 425 6.36 17.65 2.81
N ILE A 426 5.05 17.83 2.94
CA ILE A 426 4.11 16.78 3.37
C ILE A 426 3.10 16.58 2.24
N PRO A 427 2.90 15.36 1.72
CA PRO A 427 1.96 15.12 0.62
C PRO A 427 0.51 15.08 1.09
N GLY A 428 0.28 14.70 2.34
CA GLY A 428 -1.05 14.62 2.93
C GLY A 428 -0.95 14.75 4.45
N PHE A 429 -2.11 14.90 5.09
CA PHE A 429 -2.18 15.08 6.53
C PHE A 429 -3.48 14.55 7.10
N ARG A 430 -3.43 14.23 8.39
CA ARG A 430 -4.61 14.09 9.23
C ARG A 430 -4.68 15.29 10.15
N MET A 431 -5.87 15.60 10.63
CA MET A 431 -6.10 16.74 11.49
C MET A 431 -6.45 16.27 12.89
N ARG A 432 -5.60 16.57 13.86
CA ARG A 432 -5.87 16.34 15.27
C ARG A 432 -6.53 17.59 15.86
N THR A 433 -7.63 17.38 16.57
CA THR A 433 -8.51 18.47 17.06
C THR A 433 -9.10 18.13 18.41
N PHE A 434 -9.37 19.16 19.20
CA PHE A 434 -10.24 19.06 20.37
C PHE A 434 -11.71 19.11 19.93
N TYR A 435 -12.53 18.27 20.54
CA TYR A 435 -13.98 18.28 20.35
C TYR A 435 -14.69 18.34 21.70
N LYS A 436 -15.93 18.83 21.68
CA LYS A 436 -16.82 18.85 22.84
C LYS A 436 -18.26 18.55 22.43
N ARG A 437 -19.04 18.08 23.38
CA ARG A 437 -20.49 17.90 23.23
C ARG A 437 -21.19 18.39 24.49
N GLY A 438 -22.12 19.34 24.31
CA GLY A 438 -22.87 19.99 25.38
C GLY A 438 -22.20 21.26 25.92
N ASP A 439 -23.00 22.15 26.53
CA ASP A 439 -22.58 23.48 26.98
C ASP A 439 -22.64 23.70 28.50
N ASN A 440 -21.80 24.62 28.99
CA ASN A 440 -21.91 25.30 30.29
C ASN A 440 -21.77 24.46 31.58
N GLY A 441 -21.24 23.24 31.48
CA GLY A 441 -20.98 22.36 32.62
C GLY A 441 -19.50 21.93 32.73
N LYS A 442 -19.19 21.13 33.77
CA LYS A 442 -17.90 20.46 33.89
C LYS A 442 -17.81 19.40 32.77
N LEU A 443 -16.97 19.64 31.75
CA LEU A 443 -16.75 18.73 30.63
C LEU A 443 -16.02 17.48 31.11
N TYR A 444 -16.54 16.29 30.83
CA TYR A 444 -15.88 15.02 31.15
C TYR A 444 -14.95 14.60 30.02
N LEU A 445 -13.71 14.29 30.35
CA LEU A 445 -12.69 13.92 29.39
C LEU A 445 -12.84 12.46 28.97
N TYR A 446 -13.07 12.23 27.68
CA TYR A 446 -12.88 10.93 27.03
C TYR A 446 -11.42 10.81 26.60
N GLY A 447 -10.77 9.72 26.99
CA GLY A 447 -9.32 9.56 26.87
C GLY A 447 -8.58 9.92 28.16
N GLY A 448 -7.25 9.96 28.09
CA GLY A 448 -6.39 10.26 29.24
C GLY A 448 -6.07 11.76 29.34
N LYS A 449 -5.87 12.24 30.57
CA LYS A 449 -5.41 13.63 30.81
C LYS A 449 -4.06 13.95 30.15
N GLU A 450 -3.18 12.96 30.07
CA GLU A 450 -1.88 13.06 29.40
C GLU A 450 -2.04 13.52 27.94
N GLU A 451 -2.81 12.78 27.14
CA GLU A 451 -3.01 13.06 25.71
C GLU A 451 -3.54 14.48 25.44
N VAL A 452 -4.50 14.92 26.25
CA VAL A 452 -5.10 16.26 26.11
C VAL A 452 -4.12 17.34 26.55
N CYS A 453 -3.37 17.09 27.62
CA CYS A 453 -2.34 18.00 28.07
C CYS A 453 -1.27 18.18 26.99
N ASP A 454 -0.76 17.10 26.42
CA ASP A 454 0.28 17.14 25.39
C ASP A 454 -0.20 17.98 24.20
N SER A 455 -1.42 17.74 23.70
CA SER A 455 -1.99 18.51 22.59
C SER A 455 -2.09 20.01 22.89
N PHE A 456 -2.57 20.39 24.09
CA PHE A 456 -2.62 21.80 24.48
C PHE A 456 -1.23 22.44 24.59
N LEU A 457 -0.25 21.67 25.06
CA LEU A 457 1.14 22.12 25.18
C LEU A 457 1.79 22.30 23.80
N TYR A 458 1.59 21.36 22.88
CA TYR A 458 2.10 21.46 21.50
C TYR A 458 1.46 22.63 20.75
N ALA A 459 0.14 22.77 20.84
CA ALA A 459 -0.60 23.84 20.19
C ALA A 459 -0.08 25.23 20.55
N ASP A 460 0.42 25.45 21.78
CA ASP A 460 0.90 26.75 22.28
C ASP A 460 2.36 26.75 22.73
N VAL A 461 3.18 25.83 22.20
CA VAL A 461 4.58 25.65 22.66
C VAL A 461 5.40 26.93 22.51
N LYS A 462 5.16 27.73 21.46
CA LYS A 462 5.82 29.02 21.23
C LYS A 462 5.34 30.14 22.15
N GLY A 463 4.14 30.01 22.72
CA GLY A 463 3.67 30.89 23.79
C GLY A 463 4.31 30.55 25.14
N ILE A 464 4.51 29.25 25.40
CA ILE A 464 5.13 28.75 26.63
C ILE A 464 6.65 28.98 26.64
N LEU A 465 7.29 28.93 25.47
CA LEU A 465 8.74 29.02 25.33
C LEU A 465 9.18 30.26 24.56
N ASP A 466 10.03 31.04 25.20
CA ASP A 466 10.77 32.12 24.57
C ASP A 466 12.16 31.59 24.21
N GLU A 467 12.28 31.03 23.00
CA GLU A 467 13.55 30.48 22.50
C GLU A 467 14.64 31.57 22.39
N GLU A 468 14.27 32.81 22.04
CA GLU A 468 15.23 33.91 21.86
C GLU A 468 15.83 34.36 23.19
N ASN A 469 14.99 34.51 24.22
CA ASN A 469 15.43 34.90 25.56
C ASN A 469 15.76 33.71 26.47
N LYS A 470 15.64 32.47 25.96
CA LYS A 470 15.94 31.20 26.64
C LYS A 470 15.17 31.05 27.95
N LYS A 471 13.85 31.25 27.91
CA LYS A 471 12.98 31.25 29.09
C LYS A 471 11.72 30.42 28.88
N VAL A 472 11.17 29.93 29.99
CA VAL A 472 9.87 29.27 30.07
C VAL A 472 8.87 30.19 30.78
N ASP A 473 7.68 30.40 30.20
CA ASP A 473 6.55 31.00 30.91
C ASP A 473 5.88 29.96 31.80
N THR A 474 6.41 29.83 33.02
CA THR A 474 5.86 28.94 34.04
C THR A 474 4.46 29.32 34.52
N ASN A 475 4.01 30.57 34.32
CA ASN A 475 2.65 30.96 34.67
C ASN A 475 1.67 30.43 33.62
N LEU A 476 1.99 30.57 32.34
CA LEU A 476 1.19 30.02 31.24
C LEU A 476 1.12 28.49 31.32
N LEU A 477 2.26 27.83 31.52
CA LEU A 477 2.32 26.37 31.72
C LEU A 477 1.44 25.92 32.89
N LYS A 478 1.49 26.64 34.01
CA LYS A 478 0.63 26.37 35.18
C LYS A 478 -0.86 26.47 34.84
N GLU A 479 -1.26 27.43 34.01
CA GLU A 479 -2.64 27.57 33.58
C GLU A 479 -3.08 26.37 32.74
N TYR A 480 -2.24 25.87 31.83
CA TYR A 480 -2.52 24.66 31.05
C TYR A 480 -2.70 23.42 31.92
N ILE A 481 -1.73 23.17 32.80
CA ILE A 481 -1.78 22.03 33.74
C ILE A 481 -3.08 22.05 34.55
N LYS A 482 -3.48 23.23 35.06
CA LYS A 482 -4.71 23.38 35.84
C LYS A 482 -5.97 23.13 35.02
N THR A 483 -6.03 23.60 33.77
CA THR A 483 -7.18 23.34 32.90
C THR A 483 -7.44 21.85 32.76
N VAL A 484 -6.40 21.04 32.54
CA VAL A 484 -6.51 19.59 32.41
C VAL A 484 -6.75 18.91 33.76
N GLU A 485 -6.14 19.40 34.84
CA GLU A 485 -6.38 18.89 36.20
C GLU A 485 -7.86 18.98 36.60
N GLU A 486 -8.52 20.09 36.25
CA GLU A 486 -9.92 20.37 36.60
C GLU A 486 -10.93 19.54 35.79
N MET A 487 -10.53 18.99 34.64
CA MET A 487 -11.34 18.07 33.83
C MET A 487 -11.46 16.71 34.55
N PRO A 488 -12.67 16.24 34.91
CA PRO A 488 -12.88 14.88 35.38
C PRO A 488 -12.79 13.91 34.19
N GLU A 489 -12.15 12.75 34.38
CA GLU A 489 -12.16 11.68 33.38
C GLU A 489 -13.55 11.02 33.31
N ALA A 490 -13.92 10.55 32.13
CA ALA A 490 -15.08 9.71 31.93
C ALA A 490 -14.91 8.36 32.63
N GLU A 491 -16.02 7.63 32.84
CA GLU A 491 -15.99 6.34 33.53
C GLU A 491 -15.15 5.30 32.75
N GLU A 492 -14.17 4.68 33.43
CA GLU A 492 -13.32 3.63 32.86
C GLU A 492 -14.16 2.55 32.18
N ASN A 493 -13.77 2.17 30.95
CA ASN A 493 -14.43 1.17 30.08
C ASN A 493 -15.75 1.60 29.41
N THR A 494 -16.12 2.88 29.44
CA THR A 494 -17.25 3.37 28.62
C THR A 494 -16.78 3.73 27.22
N SER A 495 -17.47 3.27 26.17
CA SER A 495 -17.10 3.58 24.79
C SER A 495 -17.45 5.03 24.41
N LEU A 496 -16.73 5.63 23.45
CA LEU A 496 -17.04 6.97 22.94
C LEU A 496 -18.50 7.13 22.51
N PRO A 497 -19.10 6.19 21.74
CA PRO A 497 -20.49 6.34 21.29
C PRO A 497 -21.50 6.35 22.45
N GLU A 498 -21.25 5.58 23.53
CA GLU A 498 -22.09 5.59 24.73
C GLU A 498 -22.03 6.93 25.45
N LEU A 499 -20.83 7.50 25.58
CA LEU A 499 -20.62 8.79 26.20
C LEU A 499 -21.25 9.92 25.38
N LEU A 500 -21.10 9.88 24.05
CA LEU A 500 -21.71 10.80 23.11
C LEU A 500 -23.24 10.80 23.12
N LYS A 501 -23.87 9.72 23.60
CA LYS A 501 -25.34 9.61 23.76
C LYS A 501 -25.82 9.86 25.19
N SER A 502 -24.91 9.98 26.15
CA SER A 502 -25.26 10.20 27.56
C SER A 502 -25.71 11.64 27.86
N ASP A 503 -26.37 11.95 28.97
CA ASP A 503 -26.65 13.37 29.31
C ASP A 503 -25.41 14.14 29.83
N LYS A 504 -24.24 13.49 29.92
CA LYS A 504 -23.02 14.11 30.43
C LYS A 504 -22.35 14.94 29.33
N PRO A 505 -21.97 16.21 29.61
CA PRO A 505 -21.12 16.96 28.70
C PRO A 505 -19.76 16.30 28.59
N ILE A 506 -19.29 16.04 27.37
CA ILE A 506 -18.00 15.37 27.15
C ILE A 506 -17.07 16.19 26.27
N CYS A 507 -15.78 15.91 26.37
CA CYS A 507 -14.77 16.46 25.49
C CYS A 507 -13.64 15.44 25.29
N GLY A 508 -12.82 15.64 24.28
CA GLY A 508 -11.67 14.80 24.03
C GLY A 508 -10.83 15.31 22.86
N VAL A 509 -9.82 14.54 22.54
CA VAL A 509 -8.99 14.74 21.34
C VAL A 509 -9.30 13.63 20.37
N THR A 510 -9.36 13.97 19.09
CA THR A 510 -9.56 13.02 18.01
C THR A 510 -8.70 13.40 16.81
N GLU A 511 -8.32 12.40 16.02
CA GLU A 511 -7.63 12.56 14.75
C GLU A 511 -8.62 12.24 13.64
N ILE A 512 -8.82 13.20 12.74
CA ILE A 512 -9.75 13.12 11.61
C ILE A 512 -8.90 13.04 10.36
N SER A 513 -9.03 11.94 9.64
CA SER A 513 -8.28 11.68 8.40
C SER A 513 -9.11 11.97 7.16
N GLU A 514 -10.43 11.87 7.27
CA GLU A 514 -11.35 12.05 6.15
C GLU A 514 -12.71 12.64 6.59
N PRO A 515 -13.60 13.05 5.66
CA PRO A 515 -14.91 13.59 6.03
C PRO A 515 -15.79 12.58 6.78
N ASN A 516 -15.61 11.28 6.56
CA ASN A 516 -16.35 10.25 7.28
C ASN A 516 -15.99 10.18 8.76
N ASP A 517 -14.73 10.37 9.14
CA ASP A 517 -14.33 10.41 10.55
C ASP A 517 -15.04 11.56 11.28
N TYR A 518 -15.02 12.74 10.64
CA TYR A 518 -15.70 13.93 11.14
C TYR A 518 -17.21 13.67 11.31
N MET A 519 -17.84 13.13 10.26
CA MET A 519 -19.29 12.90 10.25
C MET A 519 -19.69 11.75 11.16
N GLY A 520 -18.85 10.73 11.30
CA GLY A 520 -19.08 9.58 12.15
C GLY A 520 -19.27 10.00 13.62
N ILE A 521 -18.30 10.74 14.17
CA ILE A 521 -18.38 11.26 15.53
C ILE A 521 -19.54 12.26 15.68
N TYR A 522 -19.74 13.14 14.71
CA TYR A 522 -20.84 14.12 14.71
C TYR A 522 -22.22 13.44 14.76
N LEU A 523 -22.43 12.40 13.96
CA LEU A 523 -23.68 11.65 13.92
C LEU A 523 -23.87 10.75 15.15
N MET A 524 -22.80 10.12 15.67
CA MET A 524 -22.86 9.35 16.91
C MET A 524 -23.28 10.21 18.11
N GLY A 525 -22.83 11.47 18.15
CA GLY A 525 -23.23 12.48 19.13
C GLY A 525 -24.54 13.20 18.84
N GLU A 526 -25.39 12.63 17.96
CA GLU A 526 -26.69 13.17 17.59
C GLU A 526 -26.62 14.62 17.09
N GLN A 527 -25.57 14.93 16.32
CA GLN A 527 -25.34 16.24 15.72
C GLN A 527 -25.07 17.36 16.74
N ALA A 528 -24.65 17.00 17.97
CA ALA A 528 -24.38 17.93 19.06
C ALA A 528 -22.89 18.03 19.41
N VAL A 529 -22.00 17.60 18.51
CA VAL A 529 -20.54 17.69 18.67
C VAL A 529 -20.01 18.93 17.97
N ASP A 530 -19.25 19.73 18.70
CA ASP A 530 -18.49 20.86 18.18
C ASP A 530 -17.00 20.50 18.13
N TYR A 531 -16.38 20.70 16.97
CA TYR A 531 -14.93 20.64 16.81
C TYR A 531 -14.36 22.05 16.97
N THR A 532 -13.61 22.28 18.03
CA THR A 532 -13.19 23.63 18.41
C THR A 532 -11.71 23.90 18.17
N GLY A 533 -10.91 22.87 17.89
CA GLY A 533 -9.46 22.96 17.98
C GLY A 533 -8.97 23.27 19.40
N PHE A 534 -7.66 23.41 19.54
CA PHE A 534 -6.95 23.70 20.77
C PHE A 534 -6.82 25.20 20.98
N GLU A 535 -7.16 25.67 22.18
CA GLU A 535 -6.96 27.08 22.56
C GLU A 535 -5.47 27.35 22.85
N GLN A 536 -4.88 28.26 22.08
CA GLN A 536 -3.62 28.92 22.39
C GLN A 536 -3.89 30.04 23.40
N LYS A 537 -3.58 29.83 24.66
CA LYS A 537 -3.81 30.80 25.74
C LYS A 537 -2.93 32.03 25.61
N SER A 538 -1.77 31.89 24.95
CA SER A 538 -0.86 33.02 24.67
C SER A 538 -1.47 34.04 23.71
N SER A 539 -2.30 33.60 22.76
CA SER A 539 -2.85 34.41 21.66
C SER A 539 -4.38 34.58 21.72
N GLY A 540 -5.09 33.68 22.41
CA GLY A 540 -6.55 33.54 22.41
C GLY A 540 -7.10 32.90 21.13
N GLN A 541 -6.23 32.35 20.27
CA GLN A 541 -6.61 31.72 19.01
C GLN A 541 -6.91 30.23 19.22
N TYR A 542 -7.82 29.68 18.41
CA TYR A 542 -8.03 28.23 18.33
C TYR A 542 -7.31 27.67 17.11
N VAL A 543 -6.56 26.59 17.30
CA VAL A 543 -5.76 25.96 16.25
C VAL A 543 -6.02 24.46 16.19
N ASN A 544 -5.88 23.87 15.01
CA ASN A 544 -5.78 22.43 14.86
C ASN A 544 -4.32 22.00 14.73
N GLU A 545 -4.08 20.69 14.86
CA GLU A 545 -2.78 20.07 14.71
C GLU A 545 -2.73 19.26 13.41
N ILE A 546 -1.82 19.59 12.51
CA ILE A 546 -1.53 18.81 11.29
C ILE A 546 -0.61 17.66 11.68
N VAL A 547 -1.08 16.43 11.43
CA VAL A 547 -0.31 15.19 11.56
C VAL A 547 0.11 14.76 10.15
N PRO A 548 1.39 14.91 9.75
CA PRO A 548 1.84 14.58 8.40
C PRO A 548 1.75 13.10 8.04
N MET A 549 1.32 12.80 6.81
CA MET A 549 1.41 11.46 6.21
C MET A 549 2.73 11.30 5.46
N GLY A 550 3.82 11.26 6.23
CA GLY A 550 5.18 11.26 5.71
C GLY A 550 5.73 12.68 5.49
N VAL A 551 7.03 12.82 5.71
CA VAL A 551 7.76 14.08 5.69
C VAL A 551 8.98 13.92 4.82
N TYR A 552 9.13 14.79 3.83
CA TYR A 552 10.18 14.74 2.82
C TYR A 552 11.02 16.01 2.89
N GLY A 553 12.34 15.88 2.75
CA GLY A 553 13.25 17.02 2.64
C GLY A 553 14.33 16.79 1.59
N ILE A 554 14.85 17.86 1.00
CA ILE A 554 16.02 17.80 0.13
C ILE A 554 17.25 17.97 1.02
N VAL A 555 18.23 17.08 0.88
CA VAL A 555 19.46 17.11 1.69
C VAL A 555 20.38 18.22 1.21
N HIS A 556 20.98 18.95 2.16
CA HIS A 556 21.86 20.07 1.88
C HIS A 556 23.07 19.63 1.03
N GLY A 557 23.32 20.34 -0.07
CA GLY A 557 24.43 20.02 -0.98
C GLY A 557 24.17 18.85 -1.93
N SER A 558 22.91 18.41 -2.07
CA SER A 558 22.49 17.59 -3.21
C SER A 558 22.91 18.24 -4.53
N LYS A 559 23.38 17.44 -5.49
CA LYS A 559 23.76 17.96 -6.82
C LYS A 559 22.62 17.99 -7.81
N GLN A 560 21.44 17.51 -7.39
CA GLN A 560 20.27 17.26 -8.22
C GLN A 560 19.02 17.90 -7.59
N GLU A 561 19.17 19.12 -7.05
CA GLU A 561 18.09 19.83 -6.33
C GLU A 561 16.83 20.00 -7.19
N GLU A 562 16.99 20.25 -8.50
CA GLU A 562 15.87 20.42 -9.43
C GLU A 562 15.10 19.10 -9.61
N GLU A 563 15.79 17.98 -9.80
CA GLU A 563 15.19 16.65 -9.92
C GLU A 563 14.57 16.17 -8.59
N CYS A 564 15.19 16.52 -7.45
CA CYS A 564 14.58 16.31 -6.13
C CYS A 564 13.29 17.10 -5.98
N ALA A 565 13.27 18.38 -6.37
CA ALA A 565 12.10 19.22 -6.29
C ALA A 565 10.97 18.71 -7.22
N ASP A 566 11.29 18.19 -8.40
CA ASP A 566 10.31 17.58 -9.32
C ASP A 566 9.55 16.43 -8.66
N PHE A 567 10.24 15.57 -7.91
CA PHE A 567 9.58 14.52 -7.14
C PHE A 567 8.64 15.09 -6.05
N LEU A 568 9.03 16.16 -5.36
CA LEU A 568 8.17 16.81 -4.36
C LEU A 568 6.94 17.48 -5.02
N TYR A 569 7.10 18.06 -6.22
CA TYR A 569 5.99 18.58 -7.01
C TYR A 569 5.04 17.47 -7.47
N TYR A 570 5.59 16.33 -7.88
CA TYR A 570 4.80 15.15 -8.22
C TYR A 570 3.93 14.69 -7.04
N LEU A 571 4.53 14.51 -5.85
CA LEU A 571 3.81 14.08 -4.64
C LEU A 571 2.68 15.03 -4.20
N THR A 572 2.82 16.31 -4.50
CA THR A 572 1.85 17.37 -4.17
C THR A 572 0.96 17.78 -5.35
N GLY A 573 1.15 17.13 -6.50
CA GLY A 573 0.46 17.39 -7.74
C GLY A 573 -0.97 16.89 -7.72
N GLU A 574 -1.83 17.60 -8.45
CA GLU A 574 -3.26 17.27 -8.60
C GLU A 574 -3.46 15.83 -9.08
N GLU A 575 -2.71 15.42 -10.12
CA GLU A 575 -2.86 14.10 -10.73
C GLU A 575 -2.50 12.96 -9.76
N TYR A 576 -1.32 13.04 -9.13
CA TYR A 576 -0.88 12.04 -8.18
C TYR A 576 -1.85 11.93 -7.00
N GLN A 577 -2.26 13.07 -6.44
CA GLN A 577 -3.16 13.08 -5.31
C GLN A 577 -4.54 12.58 -5.71
N ILE A 578 -5.13 12.97 -6.85
CA ILE A 578 -6.43 12.42 -7.28
C ILE A 578 -6.38 10.89 -7.41
N LYS A 579 -5.29 10.32 -7.95
CA LYS A 579 -5.12 8.88 -8.16
C LYS A 579 -4.88 8.07 -6.88
N ASN A 580 -4.19 8.66 -5.91
CA ASN A 580 -3.71 7.95 -4.70
C ASN A 580 -4.38 8.42 -3.40
N THR A 581 -5.28 9.42 -3.48
CA THR A 581 -6.10 9.84 -2.35
C THR A 581 -7.38 8.98 -2.33
N TYR A 582 -7.28 7.81 -1.71
CA TYR A 582 -8.42 7.12 -1.08
C TYR A 582 -8.37 7.42 0.44
N PRO A 583 -9.47 7.41 1.19
CA PRO A 583 -9.68 8.38 2.24
C PRO A 583 -9.10 7.96 3.59
N ASP A 584 -7.78 7.86 3.66
CA ASP A 584 -7.03 7.66 4.90
C ASP A 584 -6.28 8.94 5.35
N TYR A 585 -6.45 10.05 4.62
CA TYR A 585 -5.90 11.38 4.90
C TYR A 585 -6.45 12.49 3.97
N PHE A 586 -6.28 13.75 4.37
CA PHE A 586 -6.56 14.92 3.53
C PHE A 586 -5.38 15.24 2.61
N PRO A 587 -5.60 15.44 1.29
CA PRO A 587 -4.57 15.88 0.36
C PRO A 587 -4.21 17.35 0.62
N VAL A 588 -2.97 17.76 0.37
CA VAL A 588 -2.59 19.19 0.46
C VAL A 588 -3.08 19.98 -0.75
N ASN A 589 -3.26 19.34 -1.90
CA ASN A 589 -3.68 19.99 -3.13
C ASN A 589 -5.18 20.37 -3.07
N GLU A 590 -5.49 21.65 -3.26
CA GLU A 590 -6.86 22.19 -3.17
C GLU A 590 -7.84 21.52 -4.14
N LYS A 591 -7.39 21.14 -5.35
CA LYS A 591 -8.27 20.48 -6.32
C LYS A 591 -8.51 19.02 -5.97
N ALA A 592 -7.51 18.32 -5.43
CA ALA A 592 -7.69 16.98 -4.90
C ALA A 592 -8.65 16.99 -3.69
N GLN A 593 -8.57 18.01 -2.82
CA GLN A 593 -9.57 18.21 -1.76
C GLN A 593 -10.95 18.50 -2.34
N GLN A 594 -11.05 19.33 -3.38
CA GLN A 594 -12.33 19.60 -4.04
C GLN A 594 -12.97 18.34 -4.61
N ARG A 595 -12.17 17.42 -5.16
CA ARG A 595 -12.66 16.10 -5.59
C ARG A 595 -13.30 15.31 -4.45
N ILE A 596 -12.70 15.31 -3.25
CA ILE A 596 -13.30 14.68 -2.06
C ILE A 596 -14.68 15.32 -1.79
N TRP A 597 -14.78 16.65 -1.83
CA TRP A 597 -16.05 17.36 -1.60
C TRP A 597 -17.12 17.01 -2.64
N ASP A 598 -16.73 16.85 -3.90
CA ASP A 598 -17.64 16.47 -4.98
C ASP A 598 -18.13 15.02 -4.81
N ILE A 599 -17.27 14.12 -4.32
CA ILE A 599 -17.63 12.72 -4.01
C ILE A 599 -18.61 12.66 -2.85
N VAL A 600 -18.26 13.25 -1.70
CA VAL A 600 -19.07 13.11 -0.47
C VAL A 600 -20.40 13.86 -0.54
N SER A 601 -20.60 14.73 -1.53
CA SER A 601 -21.87 15.46 -1.76
C SER A 601 -22.72 14.87 -2.89
N ALA A 602 -22.28 13.80 -3.55
CA ALA A 602 -23.00 13.18 -4.64
C ALA A 602 -24.30 12.50 -4.16
N THR A 603 -25.46 13.04 -4.54
CA THR A 603 -26.79 12.48 -4.17
C THR A 603 -27.35 11.51 -5.20
N LYS A 604 -26.70 11.38 -6.36
CA LYS A 604 -27.09 10.53 -7.48
C LYS A 604 -25.83 10.08 -8.22
N GLU A 605 -25.96 9.04 -9.04
CA GLU A 605 -24.90 8.62 -9.95
C GLU A 605 -24.49 9.78 -10.88
N THR A 606 -23.20 10.07 -10.92
CA THR A 606 -22.63 11.17 -11.69
C THR A 606 -21.20 10.87 -12.13
N THR A 607 -20.70 11.64 -13.08
CA THR A 607 -19.32 11.55 -13.57
C THR A 607 -18.62 12.86 -13.26
N LEU A 608 -17.49 12.78 -12.56
CA LEU A 608 -16.65 13.93 -12.25
C LEU A 608 -15.91 14.43 -13.49
N SER A 609 -15.28 15.60 -13.39
CA SER A 609 -14.54 16.21 -14.51
C SER A 609 -13.33 15.39 -14.97
N ASP A 610 -12.79 14.53 -14.10
CA ASP A 610 -11.69 13.61 -14.39
C ASP A 610 -12.16 12.27 -14.99
N GLY A 611 -13.47 12.12 -15.25
CA GLY A 611 -14.06 10.89 -15.78
C GLY A 611 -14.44 9.84 -14.72
N THR A 612 -14.13 10.06 -13.44
CA THR A 612 -14.49 9.16 -12.35
C THR A 612 -16.01 9.03 -12.24
N GLN A 613 -16.54 7.80 -12.28
CA GLN A 613 -17.94 7.51 -11.96
C GLN A 613 -18.14 7.47 -10.45
N VAL A 614 -19.13 8.20 -9.96
CA VAL A 614 -19.44 8.34 -8.54
C VAL A 614 -20.89 7.98 -8.31
N ASN A 615 -21.13 7.02 -7.43
CA ASN A 615 -22.46 6.63 -6.96
C ASN A 615 -22.98 7.63 -5.91
N PRO A 616 -24.30 7.64 -5.62
CA PRO A 616 -24.81 8.36 -4.47
C PRO A 616 -24.00 7.99 -3.22
N TYR A 617 -23.47 8.99 -2.54
CA TYR A 617 -22.52 8.78 -1.45
C TYR A 617 -23.19 8.11 -0.27
N ARG A 618 -22.57 7.03 0.20
CA ARG A 618 -22.95 6.30 1.39
C ARG A 618 -21.73 5.57 1.95
N CYS A 619 -21.39 5.86 3.19
CA CYS A 619 -20.30 5.20 3.92
C CYS A 619 -20.82 4.68 5.27
N GLU A 620 -20.41 3.48 5.66
CA GLU A 620 -20.67 2.93 7.00
C GLU A 620 -19.45 3.14 7.88
N VAL A 621 -19.62 3.92 8.95
CA VAL A 621 -18.57 4.19 9.94
C VAL A 621 -18.88 3.38 11.19
N ALA A 622 -17.98 2.46 11.53
CA ALA A 622 -18.11 1.57 12.66
C ALA A 622 -17.12 1.95 13.79
N TYR A 623 -17.61 1.93 15.03
CA TYR A 623 -16.83 2.14 16.25
C TYR A 623 -17.26 1.14 17.32
N ASN A 624 -16.48 0.06 17.51
CA ASN A 624 -16.87 -1.10 18.31
C ASN A 624 -18.20 -1.71 17.82
N ASP A 625 -19.20 -1.84 18.69
CA ASP A 625 -20.55 -2.36 18.38
C ASP A 625 -21.50 -1.29 17.82
N TYR A 626 -21.01 -0.07 17.54
CA TYR A 626 -21.82 1.04 17.03
C TYR A 626 -21.51 1.32 15.56
N GLU A 627 -22.56 1.48 14.78
CA GLU A 627 -22.48 1.83 13.36
C GLU A 627 -23.34 3.06 13.08
N VAL A 628 -22.79 3.98 12.30
CA VAL A 628 -23.53 5.11 11.72
C VAL A 628 -23.33 5.12 10.22
N VAL A 629 -24.37 5.54 9.50
CA VAL A 629 -24.33 5.69 8.05
C VAL A 629 -24.15 7.16 7.74
N VAL A 630 -23.04 7.49 7.08
CA VAL A 630 -22.80 8.81 6.49
C VAL A 630 -23.39 8.77 5.08
N GLU A 631 -24.44 9.56 4.86
CA GLU A 631 -25.02 9.78 3.52
C GLU A 631 -24.38 11.02 2.87
N ALA A 632 -24.76 11.29 1.63
CA ALA A 632 -24.31 12.48 0.90
C ALA A 632 -24.49 13.78 1.72
N LEU A 633 -23.40 14.52 1.88
CA LEU A 633 -23.34 15.71 2.71
C LEU A 633 -24.10 16.87 2.08
N ASP A 634 -24.91 17.55 2.89
CA ASP A 634 -25.55 18.79 2.50
C ASP A 634 -24.59 19.99 2.54
N GLN A 635 -25.08 21.16 2.11
CA GLN A 635 -24.26 22.37 2.04
C GLN A 635 -23.84 22.91 3.42
N GLU A 636 -24.63 22.67 4.47
CA GLU A 636 -24.32 23.12 5.84
C GLU A 636 -23.23 22.25 6.46
N GLN A 637 -23.34 20.93 6.28
CA GLN A 637 -22.33 19.96 6.70
C GLN A 637 -21.00 20.20 5.98
N LEU A 638 -21.03 20.35 4.64
CA LEU A 638 -19.84 20.68 3.85
C LEU A 638 -19.21 22.01 4.30
N HIS A 639 -20.02 23.04 4.54
CA HIS A 639 -19.51 24.33 4.99
C HIS A 639 -18.81 24.21 6.35
N SER A 640 -19.38 23.43 7.27
CA SER A 640 -18.83 23.23 8.61
C SER A 640 -17.47 22.52 8.57
N ILE A 641 -17.35 21.43 7.81
CA ILE A 641 -16.08 20.69 7.66
C ILE A 641 -15.02 21.57 7.00
N LYS A 642 -15.36 22.27 5.93
CA LYS A 642 -14.42 23.16 5.23
C LYS A 642 -13.95 24.30 6.14
N ALA A 643 -14.85 24.92 6.89
CA ALA A 643 -14.51 25.98 7.84
C ALA A 643 -13.60 25.46 8.97
N TRP A 644 -13.81 24.23 9.44
CA TRP A 644 -12.94 23.58 10.42
C TRP A 644 -11.55 23.27 9.83
N LEU A 645 -11.46 22.79 8.59
CA LEU A 645 -10.18 22.58 7.89
C LEU A 645 -9.42 23.90 7.62
N ASP A 646 -10.14 25.00 7.42
CA ASP A 646 -9.58 26.34 7.20
C ASP A 646 -9.11 27.03 8.50
N MET A 647 -9.33 26.39 9.66
CA MET A 647 -8.80 26.91 10.92
C MET A 647 -7.27 27.00 10.89
N PRO A 648 -6.67 27.95 11.61
CA PRO A 648 -5.22 28.01 11.73
C PRO A 648 -4.66 26.70 12.29
N CYS A 649 -3.47 26.31 11.85
CA CYS A 649 -2.89 25.02 12.16
C CYS A 649 -1.44 25.14 12.64
N VAL A 650 -1.02 24.17 13.45
CA VAL A 650 0.39 23.93 13.80
C VAL A 650 0.79 22.51 13.37
N LEU A 651 2.09 22.23 13.19
CA LEU A 651 2.55 20.87 12.90
C LEU A 651 2.71 20.04 14.18
N TYR A 652 2.29 18.78 14.14
CA TYR A 652 2.39 17.81 15.22
C TYR A 652 3.13 16.53 14.81
N PRO A 653 3.91 15.89 15.70
CA PRO A 653 4.53 16.46 16.90
C PRO A 653 5.84 17.19 16.54
N GLN A 654 6.14 18.28 17.25
CA GLN A 654 7.48 18.89 17.23
C GLN A 654 8.25 18.39 18.45
N LYS A 655 8.75 17.14 18.43
CA LYS A 655 9.54 16.56 19.53
C LYS A 655 10.94 17.15 19.60
N LYS A 656 11.01 18.43 19.91
CA LYS A 656 12.24 19.02 20.39
C LYS A 656 12.47 18.53 21.82
N LYS A 657 13.72 18.25 22.17
CA LYS A 657 14.15 17.78 23.50
C LYS A 657 13.51 18.57 24.66
N TYR A 658 13.26 19.87 24.50
CA TYR A 658 12.60 20.65 25.55
C TYR A 658 11.12 20.32 25.74
N VAL A 659 10.37 19.90 24.72
CA VAL A 659 8.96 19.53 24.84
C VAL A 659 8.84 18.23 25.61
N GLU A 660 9.68 17.24 25.29
CA GLU A 660 9.77 15.98 26.03
C GLU A 660 10.03 16.22 27.52
N LEU A 661 10.87 17.20 27.85
CA LEU A 661 11.14 17.57 29.25
C LEU A 661 9.93 18.20 29.95
N ILE A 662 9.11 18.97 29.22
CA ILE A 662 7.87 19.54 29.75
C ILE A 662 6.88 18.41 30.00
N GLU A 663 6.62 17.57 28.99
CA GLU A 663 5.73 16.40 29.06
C GLU A 663 6.10 15.49 30.22
N GLU A 664 7.38 15.06 30.31
CA GLU A 664 7.86 14.15 31.36
C GLU A 664 7.54 14.68 32.77
N GLU A 665 7.73 15.97 33.01
CA GLU A 665 7.47 16.58 34.30
C GLU A 665 5.97 16.82 34.55
N VAL A 666 5.21 17.18 33.52
CA VAL A 666 3.76 17.37 33.62
C VAL A 666 3.04 16.04 33.86
N ILE A 667 3.44 14.96 33.20
CA ILE A 667 2.89 13.61 33.42
C ILE A 667 3.11 13.18 34.87
N LYS A 668 4.33 13.32 35.41
CA LYS A 668 4.61 13.04 36.83
C LYS A 668 3.70 13.82 37.77
N TYR A 669 3.34 15.06 37.43
CA TYR A 669 2.39 15.85 38.21
C TYR A 669 0.97 15.27 38.14
N LEU A 670 0.47 14.99 36.92
CA LEU A 670 -0.87 14.46 36.69
C LEU A 670 -1.05 13.09 37.37
N GLU A 671 0.00 12.28 37.41
CA GLU A 671 0.07 11.00 38.13
C GLU A 671 0.30 11.13 39.65
N LYS A 672 0.36 12.37 40.17
CA LYS A 672 0.54 12.69 41.60
C LYS A 672 1.89 12.22 42.18
N GLN A 673 2.90 12.06 41.33
CA GLN A 673 4.26 11.70 41.73
C GLN A 673 5.05 12.91 42.28
N GLN A 674 4.64 14.14 41.93
CA GLN A 674 5.28 15.38 42.38
C GLN A 674 4.29 16.53 42.56
N SER A 675 4.72 17.61 43.22
CA SER A 675 3.88 18.80 43.41
C SER A 675 3.97 19.75 42.22
N LEU A 676 2.91 20.54 41.98
CA LEU A 676 2.88 21.53 40.90
C LEU A 676 4.05 22.53 40.98
N SER A 677 4.47 22.89 42.19
CA SER A 677 5.59 23.80 42.38
C SER A 677 6.90 23.16 41.93
N ASP A 678 7.12 21.89 42.27
CA ASP A 678 8.32 21.17 41.87
C ASP A 678 8.35 20.96 40.35
N THR A 679 7.21 20.62 39.74
CA THR A 679 7.07 20.49 38.28
C THR A 679 7.48 21.76 37.55
N LEU A 680 6.94 22.91 37.95
CA LEU A 680 7.27 24.18 37.30
C LEU A 680 8.75 24.56 37.49
N GLU A 681 9.32 24.30 38.67
CA GLU A 681 10.75 24.53 38.93
C GLU A 681 11.65 23.60 38.10
N TYR A 682 11.30 22.31 38.01
CA TYR A 682 12.07 21.36 37.21
C TYR A 682 11.98 21.66 35.72
N VAL A 683 10.81 22.01 35.21
CA VAL A 683 10.64 22.42 33.81
C VAL A 683 11.50 23.65 33.53
N ASP A 684 11.34 24.73 34.30
CA ASP A 684 12.11 25.98 34.10
C ASP A 684 13.61 25.69 34.09
N LYS A 685 14.10 24.91 35.05
CA LYS A 685 15.52 24.55 35.15
C LYS A 685 16.00 23.66 34.01
N ARG A 686 15.30 22.56 33.70
CA ARG A 686 15.74 21.56 32.71
C ARG A 686 15.63 22.12 31.30
N VAL A 687 14.54 22.80 30.97
CA VAL A 687 14.31 23.38 29.65
C VAL A 687 15.24 24.57 29.40
N SER A 688 15.45 25.46 30.37
CA SER A 688 16.38 26.59 30.19
C SER A 688 17.83 26.13 29.93
N ILE A 689 18.24 24.97 30.45
CA ILE A 689 19.54 24.36 30.12
C ILE A 689 19.57 23.95 28.64
N VAL A 690 18.52 23.28 28.16
CA VAL A 690 18.43 22.84 26.76
C VAL A 690 18.35 24.01 25.79
N LEU A 691 17.61 25.08 26.13
CA LEU A 691 17.59 26.32 25.33
C LEU A 691 18.93 27.07 25.37
N ALA A 692 19.78 26.78 26.36
CA ALA A 692 21.11 27.39 26.49
C ALA A 692 22.18 26.71 25.63
N GLU A 693 22.03 25.41 25.37
CA GLU A 693 22.82 24.61 24.42
C GLU A 693 22.54 25.05 22.97
#